data_AF-A0A919N0M8-F1
#
_entry.id   AF-A0A919N0M8-F1
#
_cell.length_a   1.000
_cell.length_b   1.000
_cell.length_c   1.000
_cell.angle_alpha   90.00
_cell.angle_beta   90.00
_cell.angle_gamma   90.00
#
_symmetry.space_group_name_H-M   'P 1'
#
loop_
_entity.id
_entity.type
_entity.pdbx_description
1 polymer ?
#
loop_
_entity_poly.entity_id
_entity_poly.type
_entity_poly.pdbx_seq_one_letter_code
_entity_poly.pdbx_strand_id
1 'polypeptide(L)'
;MIAHPGAAQAAQAERPPMVLAVDLSKPIKPVDQAASGSLYGLGDEGWPADKWIAGIKPKMFTQPPPGATHQPNGEPAPVGDTLKVWPVAKRHGATVTVRLPDIFPSFPYVWQGDDYWYGQVEKMVRATLASGADNIYGYEIWNEPQWTWNPAWGDFFAMWAKTHRLIRSIDPDTPIIGPSYDRDYEVGLRPFLTAAVASDTVPDIVSWHELGPVTGMQVETHVDQYRALEKELGVGPLPISINEYGSPRDAGVPGWLTRFVAKLERSRVDTANLAFWHKPGRLADLLVPKGGGSGPAREADPTGNYWLYQWYAGMTGRMVQVTPPAPTARWIEVGTPVPSAPTRSAGRFGGAIPLNGEAPNRHVTMPAGVLRGVSDFTIATWVNLASVADWARIFDFGTGTSVNMFLTPRAGGGGLRFSITTGPGAEQQINGTGPLPTGWHHVAVTKDGTTGTLWVDGAPVGTNPNLTIGPADLNAGDTPNNWIGRSQYPDPLLDATVDDFNIYDRALTAAEVQALQTAPGAGNVLAYHFDETAAPTTPDASGNGHDGTVTTGVTGVSQLPAPDGFASVDGRTAKVVFGGGSGDLQLKVAGIPFRGRADVRVFATEWTGTDGVSAGPVPVFGGTYPVRDGAISVPVSDMDDTTAYLAVVRPATGPVPSYHRSEAFDGRSRTSPLASENHYATGRNFTFTVDAPAAGAYDLALRYTGGAAEGSIAGRPVSFPAADGFATVRSTAVLRKGHNQIKVNIRGGTLGADYLDISPFRTRVQAESGTWTDASLTRIDMSEANFFAPYVSGNAYVADFALPSSTLRLPVSVPAAGRYRLTIGYSTAGTEAERRAQIKSGQLVRVNDGPWQPVSYEPTQFRQMIRQTTVQVDLPAGASTLAFTKSDQPGTVDLDYVDVSKTIN
;
A
#
# COMPACT_ATOMS: atom_id res chain seq x y z
N MET A 1 27.53 31.26 -9.30
CA MET A 1 28.66 30.33 -9.06
C MET A 1 28.74 30.03 -7.56
N ILE A 2 28.11 28.96 -7.12
CA ILE A 2 28.42 28.26 -5.87
C ILE A 2 28.34 26.78 -6.27
N ALA A 3 29.49 26.14 -6.40
CA ALA A 3 29.58 24.72 -6.71
C ALA A 3 29.31 23.95 -5.41
N HIS A 4 28.24 23.16 -5.37
CA HIS A 4 28.07 22.15 -4.33
C HIS A 4 29.00 20.98 -4.66
N PRO A 5 29.99 20.66 -3.80
CA PRO A 5 30.78 19.45 -3.97
C PRO A 5 29.85 18.25 -3.76
N GLY A 6 29.79 17.36 -4.76
CA GLY A 6 29.03 16.12 -4.69
C GLY A 6 29.48 15.29 -3.50
N ALA A 7 28.62 15.20 -2.48
CA ALA A 7 28.78 14.25 -1.40
C ALA A 7 28.60 12.84 -1.99
N ALA A 8 29.65 12.02 -1.94
CA ALA A 8 29.50 10.59 -2.07
C ALA A 8 28.55 10.13 -0.96
N GLN A 9 27.37 9.65 -1.34
CA GLN A 9 26.36 9.14 -0.42
C GLN A 9 26.97 7.95 0.33
N ALA A 10 27.15 8.08 1.64
CA ALA A 10 27.59 6.98 2.48
C ALA A 10 26.54 5.86 2.40
N ALA A 11 26.99 4.62 2.16
CA ALA A 11 26.11 3.46 2.10
C ALA A 11 25.43 3.26 3.49
N GLN A 12 24.12 3.46 3.55
CA GLN A 12 23.30 3.08 4.70
C GLN A 12 23.06 1.56 4.67
N ALA A 13 23.14 0.87 5.81
CA ALA A 13 22.64 -0.50 5.90
C ALA A 13 21.12 -0.50 5.78
N GLU A 14 20.59 -1.42 4.98
CA GLU A 14 19.17 -1.71 4.98
C GLU A 14 18.77 -2.49 6.25
N ARG A 15 17.53 -2.23 6.70
CA ARG A 15 16.83 -2.87 7.83
C ARG A 15 16.70 -4.40 7.63
N PRO A 16 16.40 -5.18 8.69
CA PRO A 16 16.15 -6.62 8.55
C PRO A 16 15.15 -6.95 7.43
N PRO A 17 15.35 -8.07 6.71
CA PRO A 17 14.53 -8.46 5.57
C PRO A 17 13.07 -8.61 5.99
N MET A 18 12.17 -8.20 5.12
CA MET A 18 10.76 -8.49 5.30
C MET A 18 10.51 -9.99 5.21
N VAL A 19 9.51 -10.53 5.89
CA VAL A 19 9.18 -11.96 5.81
C VAL A 19 7.78 -12.14 5.28
N LEU A 20 7.65 -12.73 4.10
CA LEU A 20 6.37 -13.19 3.55
C LEU A 20 6.30 -14.71 3.74
N ALA A 21 5.31 -15.18 4.51
CA ALA A 21 5.16 -16.59 4.83
C ALA A 21 3.99 -17.21 4.07
N VAL A 22 4.21 -18.37 3.45
CA VAL A 22 3.22 -19.16 2.72
C VAL A 22 3.10 -20.52 3.39
N ASP A 23 1.89 -20.97 3.67
CA ASP A 23 1.62 -22.30 4.21
C ASP A 23 0.76 -23.10 3.24
N LEU A 24 1.42 -23.94 2.42
CA LEU A 24 0.77 -24.74 1.38
C LEU A 24 -0.19 -25.80 1.95
N SER A 25 -0.13 -26.07 3.26
CA SER A 25 -1.01 -27.02 3.94
C SER A 25 -2.34 -26.41 4.41
N LYS A 26 -2.47 -25.07 4.34
CA LYS A 26 -3.66 -24.32 4.80
C LYS A 26 -4.43 -23.74 3.61
N PRO A 27 -5.35 -24.50 3.02
CA PRO A 27 -6.15 -23.99 1.91
C PRO A 27 -7.16 -22.92 2.35
N ILE A 28 -7.37 -21.93 1.49
CA ILE A 28 -8.40 -20.89 1.65
C ILE A 28 -9.67 -21.32 0.88
N LYS A 29 -9.56 -21.47 -0.44
CA LYS A 29 -10.63 -21.87 -1.35
C LYS A 29 -10.05 -22.53 -2.63
N PRO A 30 -10.85 -23.24 -3.46
CA PRO A 30 -10.43 -23.57 -4.82
C PRO A 30 -10.03 -22.30 -5.57
N VAL A 31 -9.07 -22.40 -6.48
CA VAL A 31 -8.75 -21.27 -7.35
C VAL A 31 -9.93 -21.01 -8.29
N ASP A 32 -10.49 -19.80 -8.22
CA ASP A 32 -11.67 -19.38 -8.99
C ASP A 32 -11.48 -18.06 -9.74
N GLN A 33 -10.28 -17.47 -9.67
CA GLN A 33 -9.96 -16.19 -10.30
C GLN A 33 -10.89 -15.04 -9.87
N ALA A 34 -11.35 -15.01 -8.62
CA ALA A 34 -12.27 -14.00 -8.10
C ALA A 34 -11.92 -12.55 -8.45
N ALA A 35 -10.63 -12.17 -8.44
CA ALA A 35 -10.21 -10.81 -8.75
C ALA A 35 -10.00 -10.54 -10.25
N SER A 36 -10.18 -11.53 -11.12
CA SER A 36 -9.99 -11.38 -12.57
C SER A 36 -11.27 -10.88 -13.22
N GLY A 37 -11.33 -9.57 -13.40
CA GLY A 37 -12.50 -8.88 -13.92
C GLY A 37 -12.22 -7.39 -14.04
N SER A 38 -13.10 -6.67 -14.72
CA SER A 38 -12.94 -5.22 -14.86
C SER A 38 -14.25 -4.55 -15.19
N LEU A 39 -14.42 -3.33 -14.70
CA LEU A 39 -15.47 -2.41 -15.14
C LEU A 39 -15.13 -1.86 -16.54
N TYR A 40 -16.11 -1.81 -17.46
CA TYR A 40 -15.90 -1.37 -18.85
C TYR A 40 -14.79 -2.12 -19.59
N GLY A 41 -14.48 -3.34 -19.17
CA GLY A 41 -13.36 -4.14 -19.68
C GLY A 41 -13.47 -4.50 -21.15
N LEU A 42 -14.70 -4.71 -21.64
CA LEU A 42 -15.01 -5.04 -23.02
C LEU A 42 -15.72 -3.85 -23.67
N GLY A 43 -15.31 -3.50 -24.88
CA GLY A 43 -15.91 -2.42 -25.64
C GLY A 43 -17.06 -2.90 -26.52
N ASP A 44 -16.78 -3.86 -27.40
CA ASP A 44 -17.72 -4.50 -28.34
C ASP A 44 -17.11 -5.85 -28.79
N GLU A 45 -17.79 -6.60 -29.65
CA GLU A 45 -17.25 -7.81 -30.29
C GLU A 45 -15.86 -7.54 -30.92
N GLY A 46 -14.86 -8.33 -30.53
CA GLY A 46 -13.48 -8.18 -30.98
C GLY A 46 -12.69 -7.04 -30.33
N TRP A 47 -13.27 -6.32 -29.36
CA TRP A 47 -12.61 -5.23 -28.63
C TRP A 47 -12.70 -5.44 -27.10
N PRO A 48 -11.62 -5.93 -26.46
CA PRO A 48 -10.34 -6.33 -27.05
C PRO A 48 -10.42 -7.69 -27.77
N ALA A 49 -9.38 -8.03 -28.54
CA ALA A 49 -9.30 -9.33 -29.21
C ALA A 49 -9.31 -10.49 -28.19
N ASP A 50 -9.96 -11.60 -28.56
CA ASP A 50 -10.19 -12.77 -27.70
C ASP A 50 -8.93 -13.32 -27.01
N LYS A 51 -7.77 -13.28 -27.68
CA LYS A 51 -6.51 -13.75 -27.11
C LYS A 51 -6.14 -13.03 -25.80
N TRP A 52 -6.50 -11.76 -25.68
CA TRP A 52 -6.20 -10.95 -24.50
C TRP A 52 -7.17 -11.26 -23.36
N ILE A 53 -8.44 -11.47 -23.68
CA ILE A 53 -9.47 -11.87 -22.71
C ILE A 53 -9.14 -13.27 -22.17
N ALA A 54 -8.87 -14.24 -23.05
CA ALA A 54 -8.54 -15.61 -22.68
C ALA A 54 -7.29 -15.69 -21.78
N GLY A 55 -6.33 -14.78 -21.96
CA GLY A 55 -5.07 -14.77 -21.22
C GLY A 55 -5.21 -14.44 -19.72
N ILE A 56 -6.29 -13.75 -19.32
CA ILE A 56 -6.53 -13.39 -17.91
C ILE A 56 -7.56 -14.28 -17.22
N LYS A 57 -8.25 -15.17 -17.95
CA LYS A 57 -9.34 -16.03 -17.45
C LYS A 57 -10.31 -15.26 -16.53
N PRO A 58 -11.07 -14.31 -17.08
CA PRO A 58 -11.93 -13.45 -16.28
C PRO A 58 -13.06 -14.27 -15.64
N LYS A 59 -13.41 -13.93 -14.39
CA LYS A 59 -14.58 -14.47 -13.69
C LYS A 59 -15.83 -13.65 -14.01
N MET A 60 -15.72 -12.31 -14.01
CA MET A 60 -16.87 -11.41 -14.17
C MET A 60 -16.46 -10.06 -14.79
N PHE A 61 -17.35 -9.44 -15.57
CA PHE A 61 -17.21 -8.07 -16.05
C PHE A 61 -18.40 -7.22 -15.60
N THR A 62 -18.16 -5.96 -15.24
CA THR A 62 -19.23 -4.99 -14.99
C THR A 62 -19.39 -4.15 -16.25
N GLN A 63 -20.60 -4.15 -16.81
CA GLN A 63 -20.89 -3.53 -18.10
C GLN A 63 -22.18 -2.71 -18.05
N PRO A 64 -22.29 -1.67 -18.89
CA PRO A 64 -23.49 -0.87 -18.98
C PRO A 64 -24.66 -1.68 -19.56
N PRO A 65 -25.90 -1.22 -19.33
CA PRO A 65 -27.08 -2.02 -19.58
C PRO A 65 -27.46 -2.01 -21.07
N PRO A 66 -28.41 -2.85 -21.50
CA PRO A 66 -28.99 -2.76 -22.83
C PRO A 66 -29.52 -1.36 -23.15
N GLY A 67 -29.07 -0.76 -24.26
CA GLY A 67 -29.49 0.58 -24.66
C GLY A 67 -28.82 1.72 -23.89
N ALA A 68 -27.66 1.45 -23.27
CA ALA A 68 -26.88 2.43 -22.54
C ALA A 68 -26.68 3.74 -23.31
N THR A 69 -26.77 4.87 -22.60
CA THR A 69 -26.49 6.19 -23.17
C THR A 69 -25.26 6.85 -22.55
N HIS A 70 -24.70 6.28 -21.47
CA HIS A 70 -23.49 6.77 -20.84
C HIS A 70 -22.32 6.79 -21.84
N GLN A 71 -21.66 7.94 -21.93
CA GLN A 71 -20.42 8.16 -22.66
C GLN A 71 -19.23 8.13 -21.67
N PRO A 72 -18.70 6.94 -21.33
CA PRO A 72 -17.69 6.80 -20.28
C PRO A 72 -16.44 7.60 -20.61
N ASN A 73 -15.92 8.38 -19.65
CA ASN A 73 -14.67 9.14 -19.74
C ASN A 73 -14.48 9.93 -21.05
N GLY A 74 -15.57 10.56 -21.52
CA GLY A 74 -15.57 11.42 -22.71
C GLY A 74 -15.43 10.66 -24.03
N GLU A 75 -15.83 9.38 -24.08
CA GLU A 75 -15.98 8.68 -25.35
C GLU A 75 -17.10 9.30 -26.20
N PRO A 76 -16.94 9.38 -27.53
CA PRO A 76 -17.88 10.08 -28.40
C PRO A 76 -19.23 9.36 -28.56
N ALA A 77 -19.34 8.12 -28.07
CA ALA A 77 -20.54 7.30 -28.11
C ALA A 77 -20.52 6.29 -26.94
N PRO A 78 -21.68 5.72 -26.56
CA PRO A 78 -21.76 4.63 -25.62
C PRO A 78 -21.00 3.39 -26.09
N VAL A 79 -20.38 2.68 -25.14
CA VAL A 79 -19.50 1.52 -25.36
C VAL A 79 -19.80 0.47 -24.30
N GLY A 80 -19.65 -0.81 -24.61
CA GLY A 80 -19.73 -1.90 -23.62
C GLY A 80 -21.13 -2.43 -23.35
N ASP A 81 -22.14 -2.03 -24.14
CA ASP A 81 -23.54 -2.47 -23.98
C ASP A 81 -23.63 -3.99 -23.78
N THR A 82 -24.27 -4.39 -22.68
CA THR A 82 -24.41 -5.79 -22.27
C THR A 82 -24.84 -6.71 -23.41
N LEU A 83 -25.79 -6.30 -24.27
CA LEU A 83 -26.30 -7.14 -25.37
C LEU A 83 -25.24 -7.48 -26.41
N LYS A 84 -24.19 -6.66 -26.51
CA LYS A 84 -23.08 -6.85 -27.44
C LYS A 84 -21.93 -7.64 -26.83
N VAL A 85 -21.77 -7.60 -25.51
CA VAL A 85 -20.57 -8.12 -24.84
C VAL A 85 -20.83 -9.39 -24.01
N TRP A 86 -22.08 -9.73 -23.66
CA TRP A 86 -22.35 -10.99 -22.95
C TRP A 86 -21.88 -12.24 -23.71
N PRO A 87 -21.99 -12.33 -25.07
CA PRO A 87 -21.48 -13.50 -25.80
C PRO A 87 -19.94 -13.58 -25.75
N VAL A 88 -19.27 -12.42 -25.68
CA VAL A 88 -17.82 -12.30 -25.49
C VAL A 88 -17.41 -12.81 -24.13
N ALA A 89 -18.07 -12.35 -23.06
CA ALA A 89 -17.81 -12.85 -21.71
C ALA A 89 -18.04 -14.37 -21.63
N LYS A 90 -19.16 -14.85 -22.18
CA LYS A 90 -19.57 -16.27 -22.12
C LYS A 90 -18.54 -17.22 -22.72
N ARG A 91 -18.03 -16.91 -23.93
CA ARG A 91 -17.06 -17.78 -24.60
C ARG A 91 -15.71 -17.87 -23.88
N HIS A 92 -15.42 -16.92 -22.99
CA HIS A 92 -14.24 -16.92 -22.11
C HIS A 92 -14.56 -17.38 -20.68
N GLY A 93 -15.76 -17.90 -20.44
CA GLY A 93 -16.19 -18.43 -19.14
C GLY A 93 -16.55 -17.38 -18.09
N ALA A 94 -16.71 -16.12 -18.48
CA ALA A 94 -17.05 -15.02 -17.58
C ALA A 94 -18.55 -14.70 -17.55
N THR A 95 -18.99 -14.18 -16.42
CA THR A 95 -20.32 -13.59 -16.24
C THR A 95 -20.31 -12.07 -16.47
N VAL A 96 -21.50 -11.46 -16.59
CA VAL A 96 -21.66 -10.01 -16.75
C VAL A 96 -22.60 -9.43 -15.69
N THR A 97 -22.14 -8.43 -14.94
CA THR A 97 -22.99 -7.54 -14.15
C THR A 97 -23.56 -6.47 -15.06
N VAL A 98 -24.88 -6.29 -15.02
CA VAL A 98 -25.60 -5.26 -15.79
C VAL A 98 -25.80 -4.03 -14.90
N ARG A 99 -24.99 -2.99 -15.10
CA ARG A 99 -25.02 -1.75 -14.31
C ARG A 99 -26.13 -0.82 -14.78
N LEU A 100 -27.33 -0.96 -14.22
CA LEU A 100 -28.53 -0.22 -14.65
C LEU A 100 -28.38 1.33 -14.70
N PRO A 101 -27.67 2.02 -13.78
CA PRO A 101 -27.62 3.48 -13.81
C PRO A 101 -26.86 4.07 -15.01
N ASP A 102 -26.05 3.28 -15.74
CA ASP A 102 -25.38 3.72 -16.98
C ASP A 102 -26.36 3.91 -18.17
N ILE A 103 -27.66 3.78 -17.93
CA ILE A 103 -28.67 4.31 -18.83
C ILE A 103 -28.66 5.85 -18.88
N PHE A 104 -28.19 6.52 -17.82
CA PHE A 104 -28.02 7.97 -17.82
C PHE A 104 -26.76 8.38 -18.61
N PRO A 105 -26.78 9.50 -19.34
CA PRO A 105 -25.70 9.84 -20.27
C PRO A 105 -24.41 10.32 -19.60
N SER A 106 -24.46 10.70 -18.32
CA SER A 106 -23.34 11.30 -17.58
C SER A 106 -23.14 10.67 -16.21
N PHE A 107 -21.92 10.78 -15.70
CA PHE A 107 -21.56 10.54 -14.31
C PHE A 107 -21.03 11.84 -13.67
N PRO A 108 -21.54 12.30 -12.51
CA PRO A 108 -22.64 11.73 -11.73
C PRO A 108 -23.96 11.71 -12.50
N TYR A 109 -24.84 10.78 -12.14
CA TYR A 109 -26.11 10.58 -12.82
C TYR A 109 -27.04 11.78 -12.62
N VAL A 110 -27.85 12.09 -13.63
CA VAL A 110 -28.88 13.13 -13.54
C VAL A 110 -30.25 12.47 -13.62
N TRP A 111 -30.94 12.40 -12.48
CA TRP A 111 -32.26 11.80 -12.39
C TRP A 111 -33.28 12.49 -13.30
N GLN A 112 -34.02 11.70 -14.08
CA GLN A 112 -35.04 12.18 -15.02
C GLN A 112 -36.47 11.87 -14.54
N GLY A 113 -36.64 11.50 -13.28
CA GLY A 113 -37.93 11.16 -12.69
C GLY A 113 -38.24 9.66 -12.68
N ASP A 114 -39.19 9.29 -11.83
CA ASP A 114 -39.66 7.92 -11.61
C ASP A 114 -40.08 7.22 -12.92
N ASP A 115 -40.94 7.85 -13.72
CA ASP A 115 -41.48 7.26 -14.94
C ASP A 115 -40.38 6.91 -15.95
N TYR A 116 -39.35 7.76 -16.04
CA TYR A 116 -38.18 7.47 -16.85
C TYR A 116 -37.42 6.27 -16.30
N TRP A 117 -37.04 6.29 -15.01
CA TRP A 117 -36.23 5.24 -14.40
C TRP A 117 -36.91 3.87 -14.48
N TYR A 118 -38.13 3.73 -13.98
CA TYR A 118 -38.82 2.44 -13.97
C TYR A 118 -39.15 1.96 -15.39
N GLY A 119 -39.49 2.88 -16.30
CA GLY A 119 -39.68 2.57 -17.71
C GLY A 119 -38.40 2.08 -18.41
N GLN A 120 -37.23 2.59 -18.03
CA GLN A 120 -35.95 2.09 -18.53
C GLN A 120 -35.57 0.76 -17.89
N VAL A 121 -35.71 0.60 -16.57
CA VAL A 121 -35.43 -0.66 -15.88
C VAL A 121 -36.24 -1.80 -16.49
N GLU A 122 -37.53 -1.60 -16.73
CA GLU A 122 -38.36 -2.60 -17.40
C GLU A 122 -37.81 -2.96 -18.79
N LYS A 123 -37.45 -1.97 -19.61
CA LYS A 123 -36.88 -2.21 -20.95
C LYS A 123 -35.57 -2.97 -20.89
N MET A 124 -34.66 -2.58 -20.01
CA MET A 124 -33.32 -3.15 -19.86
C MET A 124 -33.40 -4.62 -19.41
N VAL A 125 -34.22 -4.92 -18.40
CA VAL A 125 -34.42 -6.29 -17.89
C VAL A 125 -35.08 -7.18 -18.94
N ARG A 126 -36.16 -6.70 -19.59
CA ARG A 126 -36.83 -7.46 -20.66
C ARG A 126 -35.90 -7.72 -21.85
N ALA A 127 -35.10 -6.73 -22.24
CA ALA A 127 -34.13 -6.88 -23.33
C ALA A 127 -33.05 -7.92 -22.98
N THR A 128 -32.57 -7.90 -21.73
CA THR A 128 -31.60 -8.89 -21.24
C THR A 128 -32.19 -10.30 -21.29
N LEU A 129 -33.40 -10.52 -20.76
CA LEU A 129 -34.09 -11.81 -20.85
C LEU A 129 -34.33 -12.27 -22.29
N ALA A 130 -34.82 -11.36 -23.15
CA ALA A 130 -35.11 -11.66 -24.55
C ALA A 130 -33.85 -12.02 -25.36
N SER A 131 -32.67 -11.60 -24.91
CA SER A 131 -31.39 -11.92 -25.55
C SER A 131 -30.99 -13.40 -25.39
N GLY A 132 -31.55 -14.09 -24.39
CA GLY A 132 -31.17 -15.46 -24.05
C GLY A 132 -29.80 -15.58 -23.35
N ALA A 133 -29.27 -14.48 -22.82
CA ALA A 133 -28.05 -14.48 -22.01
C ALA A 133 -28.26 -15.33 -20.74
N ASP A 134 -27.42 -16.35 -20.56
CA ASP A 134 -27.44 -17.30 -19.43
C ASP A 134 -26.21 -17.13 -18.52
N ASN A 135 -25.38 -16.11 -18.77
CA ASN A 135 -24.18 -15.76 -18.00
C ASN A 135 -24.28 -14.37 -17.37
N ILE A 136 -25.49 -13.87 -17.12
CA ILE A 136 -25.69 -12.65 -16.36
C ILE A 136 -25.43 -12.95 -14.88
N TYR A 137 -24.48 -12.22 -14.28
CA TYR A 137 -24.17 -12.33 -12.85
C TYR A 137 -25.26 -11.69 -11.99
N GLY A 138 -25.79 -10.56 -12.45
CA GLY A 138 -26.92 -9.89 -11.83
C GLY A 138 -27.14 -8.48 -12.35
N TYR A 139 -28.25 -7.87 -11.93
CA TYR A 139 -28.58 -6.47 -12.18
C TYR A 139 -28.12 -5.60 -11.00
N GLU A 140 -27.18 -4.69 -11.25
CA GLU A 140 -26.76 -3.69 -10.27
C GLU A 140 -27.68 -2.47 -10.35
N ILE A 141 -28.46 -2.23 -9.29
CA ILE A 141 -29.52 -1.20 -9.29
C ILE A 141 -28.96 0.21 -9.36
N TRP A 142 -27.89 0.49 -8.61
CA TRP A 142 -27.30 1.82 -8.53
C TRP A 142 -25.80 1.72 -8.29
N ASN A 143 -25.09 2.82 -8.54
CA ASN A 143 -23.66 2.95 -8.34
C ASN A 143 -23.38 4.13 -7.42
N GLU A 144 -22.65 3.93 -6.33
CA GLU A 144 -22.17 4.96 -5.41
C GLU A 144 -23.27 5.92 -4.88
N PRO A 145 -24.35 5.41 -4.27
CA PRO A 145 -25.51 6.23 -3.88
C PRO A 145 -25.21 7.30 -2.83
N GLN A 146 -24.23 7.11 -1.95
CA GLN A 146 -23.81 8.03 -0.89
C GLN A 146 -23.50 9.45 -1.38
N TRP A 147 -23.13 9.62 -2.65
CA TRP A 147 -22.86 10.94 -3.22
C TRP A 147 -23.45 11.17 -4.61
N THR A 148 -23.78 10.11 -5.37
CA THR A 148 -24.44 10.25 -6.67
C THR A 148 -25.96 10.37 -6.56
N TRP A 149 -26.57 9.94 -5.44
CA TRP A 149 -27.98 10.15 -5.20
C TRP A 149 -28.22 11.52 -4.56
N ASN A 150 -28.94 12.40 -5.26
CA ASN A 150 -29.36 13.66 -4.68
C ASN A 150 -30.61 13.44 -3.81
N PRO A 151 -30.58 13.77 -2.51
CA PRO A 151 -31.74 13.61 -1.63
C PRO A 151 -33.00 14.38 -2.09
N ALA A 152 -32.85 15.41 -2.94
CA ALA A 152 -33.97 16.13 -3.53
C ALA A 152 -34.80 15.30 -4.52
N TRP A 153 -34.28 14.17 -5.01
CA TRP A 153 -35.01 13.25 -5.89
C TRP A 153 -35.92 12.28 -5.12
N GLY A 154 -35.78 12.23 -3.80
CA GLY A 154 -36.55 11.36 -2.92
C GLY A 154 -35.66 10.44 -2.07
N ASP A 155 -36.31 9.51 -1.38
CA ASP A 155 -35.63 8.51 -0.55
C ASP A 155 -35.01 7.40 -1.41
N PHE A 156 -33.69 7.20 -1.25
CA PHE A 156 -32.95 6.18 -1.99
C PHE A 156 -33.46 4.77 -1.66
N PHE A 157 -33.80 4.48 -0.41
CA PHE A 157 -34.24 3.15 -0.01
C PHE A 157 -35.63 2.81 -0.59
N ALA A 158 -36.52 3.80 -0.72
CA ALA A 158 -37.77 3.65 -1.44
C ALA A 158 -37.56 3.38 -2.94
N MET A 159 -36.61 4.09 -3.58
CA MET A 159 -36.23 3.84 -4.98
C MET A 159 -35.66 2.43 -5.16
N TRP A 160 -34.74 2.01 -4.28
CA TRP A 160 -34.18 0.67 -4.26
C TRP A 160 -35.28 -0.39 -4.17
N ALA A 161 -36.16 -0.29 -3.18
CA ALA A 161 -37.18 -1.30 -2.95
C ALA A 161 -38.18 -1.41 -4.11
N LYS A 162 -38.55 -0.28 -4.73
CA LYS A 162 -39.43 -0.26 -5.89
C LYS A 162 -38.76 -0.86 -7.13
N THR A 163 -37.48 -0.54 -7.35
CA THR A 163 -36.69 -1.10 -8.46
C THR A 163 -36.46 -2.60 -8.30
N HIS A 164 -36.09 -3.05 -7.10
CA HIS A 164 -35.91 -4.46 -6.78
C HIS A 164 -37.18 -5.28 -7.08
N ARG A 165 -38.34 -4.84 -6.59
CA ARG A 165 -39.63 -5.52 -6.85
C ARG A 165 -40.02 -5.50 -8.33
N LEU A 166 -39.72 -4.41 -9.04
CA LEU A 166 -39.95 -4.33 -10.48
C LEU A 166 -39.11 -5.38 -11.22
N ILE A 167 -37.81 -5.46 -10.95
CA ILE A 167 -36.92 -6.48 -11.53
C ILE A 167 -37.49 -7.87 -11.24
N ARG A 168 -37.80 -8.19 -9.97
CA ARG A 168 -38.38 -9.49 -9.58
C ARG A 168 -39.69 -9.84 -10.28
N SER A 169 -40.52 -8.86 -10.61
CA SER A 169 -41.78 -9.09 -11.32
C SER A 169 -41.58 -9.47 -12.80
N ILE A 170 -40.41 -9.17 -13.36
CA ILE A 170 -40.06 -9.41 -14.77
C ILE A 170 -39.11 -10.61 -14.88
N ASP A 171 -38.10 -10.65 -14.02
CA ASP A 171 -37.02 -11.63 -13.95
C ASP A 171 -36.85 -12.10 -12.48
N PRO A 172 -37.52 -13.19 -12.08
CA PRO A 172 -37.47 -13.67 -10.71
C PRO A 172 -36.13 -14.35 -10.35
N ASP A 173 -35.37 -14.82 -11.34
CA ASP A 173 -34.27 -15.76 -11.14
C ASP A 173 -32.88 -15.10 -11.18
N THR A 174 -32.70 -14.06 -12.01
CA THR A 174 -31.40 -13.38 -12.11
C THR A 174 -31.10 -12.59 -10.83
N PRO A 175 -29.87 -12.67 -10.29
CA PRO A 175 -29.51 -11.94 -9.07
C PRO A 175 -29.63 -10.41 -9.19
N ILE A 176 -29.87 -9.75 -8.06
CA ILE A 176 -29.87 -8.29 -7.88
C ILE A 176 -28.68 -7.92 -6.99
N ILE A 177 -27.90 -6.95 -7.46
CA ILE A 177 -26.61 -6.54 -6.88
C ILE A 177 -26.72 -5.13 -6.31
N GLY A 178 -26.12 -4.89 -5.15
CA GLY A 178 -25.93 -3.54 -4.61
C GLY A 178 -25.56 -3.52 -3.12
N PRO A 179 -25.43 -2.33 -2.51
CA PRO A 179 -25.77 -1.01 -3.05
C PRO A 179 -24.58 -0.27 -3.73
N SER A 180 -23.39 -0.88 -3.75
CA SER A 180 -22.20 -0.35 -4.43
C SER A 180 -21.67 0.97 -3.86
N TYR A 181 -21.52 1.05 -2.53
CA TYR A 181 -20.85 2.19 -1.86
C TYR A 181 -19.35 2.24 -2.20
N ASP A 182 -18.76 3.43 -2.39
CA ASP A 182 -17.30 3.62 -2.59
C ASP A 182 -16.54 4.17 -1.38
N ARG A 183 -17.28 4.71 -0.41
CA ARG A 183 -16.80 5.34 0.82
C ARG A 183 -17.87 5.23 1.90
N ASP A 184 -17.51 5.61 3.12
CA ASP A 184 -18.41 5.64 4.28
C ASP A 184 -19.08 4.28 4.56
N TYR A 185 -18.38 3.19 4.29
CA TYR A 185 -18.92 1.82 4.32
C TYR A 185 -19.52 1.45 5.69
N GLU A 186 -18.89 1.87 6.80
CA GLU A 186 -19.39 1.65 8.17
C GLU A 186 -20.74 2.34 8.40
N VAL A 187 -20.94 3.49 7.75
CA VAL A 187 -22.09 4.37 7.92
C VAL A 187 -23.19 4.06 6.90
N GLY A 188 -22.84 3.58 5.71
CA GLY A 188 -23.77 3.34 4.59
C GLY A 188 -24.40 1.95 4.56
N LEU A 189 -23.60 0.88 4.74
CA LEU A 189 -24.10 -0.50 4.56
C LEU A 189 -25.13 -0.92 5.61
N ARG A 190 -24.96 -0.49 6.87
CA ARG A 190 -25.88 -0.83 7.96
C ARG A 190 -27.28 -0.24 7.76
N PRO A 191 -27.45 1.07 7.55
CA PRO A 191 -28.77 1.63 7.24
C PRO A 191 -29.40 1.01 6.00
N PHE A 192 -28.61 0.78 4.95
CA PHE A 192 -29.09 0.13 3.73
C PHE A 192 -29.65 -1.29 4.00
N LEU A 193 -28.86 -2.19 4.60
CA LEU A 193 -29.33 -3.55 4.86
C LEU A 193 -30.51 -3.58 5.84
N THR A 194 -30.53 -2.67 6.82
CA THR A 194 -31.67 -2.54 7.73
C THR A 194 -32.95 -2.18 6.97
N ALA A 195 -32.89 -1.21 6.05
CA ALA A 195 -34.03 -0.82 5.21
C ALA A 195 -34.42 -1.92 4.21
N ALA A 196 -33.44 -2.63 3.64
CA ALA A 196 -33.66 -3.73 2.71
C ALA A 196 -34.35 -4.92 3.39
N VAL A 197 -33.95 -5.29 4.61
CA VAL A 197 -34.64 -6.30 5.44
C VAL A 197 -36.08 -5.86 5.74
N ALA A 198 -36.27 -4.63 6.19
CA ALA A 198 -37.59 -4.11 6.54
C ALA A 198 -38.57 -4.07 5.36
N SER A 199 -38.04 -4.03 4.13
CA SER A 199 -38.82 -3.96 2.90
C SER A 199 -38.85 -5.25 2.10
N ASP A 200 -38.22 -6.34 2.57
CA ASP A 200 -38.05 -7.60 1.84
C ASP A 200 -37.39 -7.41 0.46
N THR A 201 -36.32 -6.62 0.44
CA THR A 201 -35.56 -6.28 -0.78
C THR A 201 -34.04 -6.37 -0.58
N VAL A 202 -33.60 -7.29 0.29
CA VAL A 202 -32.17 -7.61 0.47
C VAL A 202 -31.60 -8.05 -0.88
N PRO A 203 -30.45 -7.49 -1.33
CA PRO A 203 -29.83 -7.94 -2.58
C PRO A 203 -29.40 -9.41 -2.45
N ASP A 204 -29.36 -10.15 -3.56
CA ASP A 204 -28.80 -11.51 -3.53
C ASP A 204 -27.28 -11.48 -3.40
N ILE A 205 -26.65 -10.41 -3.90
CA ILE A 205 -25.21 -10.20 -3.89
C ILE A 205 -24.96 -8.79 -3.34
N VAL A 206 -24.26 -8.71 -2.21
CA VAL A 206 -23.83 -7.41 -1.70
C VAL A 206 -22.69 -6.87 -2.54
N SER A 207 -22.65 -5.56 -2.73
CA SER A 207 -21.58 -4.91 -3.49
C SER A 207 -21.11 -3.61 -2.84
N TRP A 208 -19.79 -3.36 -2.92
CA TRP A 208 -19.13 -2.10 -2.59
C TRP A 208 -17.79 -1.99 -3.34
N HIS A 209 -17.14 -0.83 -3.26
CA HIS A 209 -15.87 -0.56 -3.93
C HIS A 209 -14.71 -0.41 -2.94
N GLU A 210 -13.51 -0.71 -3.43
CA GLU A 210 -12.24 -0.63 -2.68
C GLU A 210 -11.26 0.26 -3.46
N LEU A 211 -11.54 1.56 -3.50
CA LEU A 211 -10.89 2.53 -4.40
C LEU A 211 -9.81 3.41 -3.75
N GLY A 212 -9.68 3.41 -2.43
CA GLY A 212 -8.67 4.22 -1.74
C GLY A 212 -7.31 3.50 -1.65
N PRO A 213 -6.17 4.20 -1.69
CA PRO A 213 -4.86 3.58 -1.44
C PRO A 213 -4.73 3.07 0.01
N VAL A 214 -5.45 3.69 0.96
CA VAL A 214 -5.58 3.22 2.34
C VAL A 214 -6.81 2.34 2.51
N THR A 215 -7.97 2.78 2.02
CA THR A 215 -9.26 2.05 2.12
C THR A 215 -9.16 0.67 1.49
N GLY A 216 -8.64 0.57 0.26
CA GLY A 216 -8.46 -0.69 -0.46
C GLY A 216 -7.41 -1.63 0.14
N MET A 217 -6.65 -1.18 1.13
CA MET A 217 -5.76 -2.05 1.92
C MET A 217 -6.47 -2.65 3.16
N GLN A 218 -7.72 -2.25 3.44
CA GLN A 218 -8.54 -2.71 4.56
C GLN A 218 -9.64 -3.72 4.19
N VAL A 219 -9.60 -4.29 2.97
CA VAL A 219 -10.56 -5.29 2.47
C VAL A 219 -10.92 -6.39 3.49
N GLU A 220 -9.93 -6.93 4.20
CA GLU A 220 -10.15 -7.95 5.25
C GLU A 220 -11.04 -7.42 6.38
N THR A 221 -10.74 -6.22 6.89
CA THR A 221 -11.52 -5.54 7.93
C THR A 221 -12.94 -5.25 7.46
N HIS A 222 -13.11 -4.70 6.25
CA HIS A 222 -14.43 -4.36 5.71
C HIS A 222 -15.30 -5.60 5.51
N VAL A 223 -14.70 -6.70 5.01
CA VAL A 223 -15.40 -7.97 4.88
C VAL A 223 -15.80 -8.50 6.26
N ASP A 224 -14.93 -8.49 7.26
CA ASP A 224 -15.25 -8.96 8.61
C ASP A 224 -16.38 -8.13 9.25
N GLN A 225 -16.36 -6.81 9.09
CA GLN A 225 -17.43 -5.92 9.55
C GLN A 225 -18.76 -6.22 8.85
N TYR A 226 -18.74 -6.42 7.53
CA TYR A 226 -19.93 -6.81 6.78
C TYR A 226 -20.47 -8.18 7.22
N ARG A 227 -19.60 -9.19 7.39
CA ARG A 227 -20.01 -10.52 7.87
C ARG A 227 -20.60 -10.47 9.29
N ALA A 228 -20.13 -9.55 10.14
CA ALA A 228 -20.74 -9.31 11.44
C ALA A 228 -22.15 -8.70 11.31
N LEU A 229 -22.32 -7.73 10.41
CA LEU A 229 -23.61 -7.09 10.11
C LEU A 229 -24.64 -8.07 9.52
N GLU A 230 -24.22 -8.95 8.61
CA GLU A 230 -25.03 -10.05 8.08
C GLU A 230 -25.63 -10.91 9.20
N LYS A 231 -24.76 -11.35 10.12
CA LYS A 231 -25.15 -12.17 11.26
C LYS A 231 -26.11 -11.43 12.20
N GLU A 232 -25.88 -10.14 12.42
CA GLU A 232 -26.73 -9.30 13.26
C GLU A 232 -28.14 -9.15 12.68
N LEU A 233 -28.24 -8.89 11.39
CA LEU A 233 -29.50 -8.65 10.69
C LEU A 233 -30.20 -9.94 10.21
N GLY A 234 -29.55 -11.10 10.36
CA GLY A 234 -30.08 -12.39 9.91
C GLY A 234 -30.14 -12.52 8.39
N VAL A 235 -29.28 -11.81 7.67
CA VAL A 235 -29.18 -11.84 6.21
C VAL A 235 -27.89 -12.55 5.81
N GLY A 236 -27.97 -13.59 4.98
CA GLY A 236 -26.79 -14.26 4.43
C GLY A 236 -26.47 -15.67 4.97
N PRO A 237 -25.27 -16.20 4.67
CA PRO A 237 -24.15 -15.51 4.02
C PRO A 237 -24.43 -15.23 2.54
N LEU A 238 -24.35 -13.96 2.14
CA LEU A 238 -24.47 -13.51 0.76
C LEU A 238 -23.08 -13.53 0.07
N PRO A 239 -23.03 -13.75 -1.26
CA PRO A 239 -21.84 -13.46 -2.06
C PRO A 239 -21.47 -11.97 -1.95
N ILE A 240 -20.17 -11.71 -1.91
CA ILE A 240 -19.60 -10.36 -1.91
C ILE A 240 -19.03 -10.09 -3.30
N SER A 241 -19.44 -8.99 -3.90
CA SER A 241 -18.83 -8.44 -5.10
C SER A 241 -18.10 -7.13 -4.78
N ILE A 242 -16.78 -7.10 -4.99
CA ILE A 242 -16.01 -5.85 -5.00
C ILE A 242 -15.93 -5.37 -6.45
N ASN A 243 -17.04 -4.86 -6.98
CA ASN A 243 -17.19 -4.61 -8.41
C ASN A 243 -16.40 -3.41 -8.93
N GLU A 244 -15.67 -2.70 -8.06
CA GLU A 244 -14.56 -1.82 -8.42
C GLU A 244 -13.47 -1.87 -7.33
N TYR A 245 -12.23 -2.18 -7.70
CA TYR A 245 -11.07 -2.06 -6.81
C TYR A 245 -9.84 -1.48 -7.51
N GLY A 246 -8.95 -0.92 -6.70
CA GLY A 246 -7.72 -0.30 -7.15
C GLY A 246 -7.93 1.20 -7.37
N SER A 247 -7.23 1.99 -6.58
CA SER A 247 -7.20 3.43 -6.76
C SER A 247 -6.54 3.79 -8.11
N PRO A 248 -6.69 5.02 -8.62
CA PRO A 248 -5.99 5.44 -9.83
C PRO A 248 -4.47 5.23 -9.74
N ARG A 249 -3.92 5.46 -8.54
CA ARG A 249 -2.54 5.17 -8.17
C ARG A 249 -2.15 3.73 -8.47
N ASP A 250 -2.96 2.81 -7.94
CA ASP A 250 -2.61 1.40 -7.83
C ASP A 250 -2.96 0.65 -9.11
N ALA A 251 -4.06 1.01 -9.76
CA ALA A 251 -4.63 0.33 -10.92
C ALA A 251 -3.65 0.23 -12.12
N GLY A 252 -2.67 1.12 -12.20
CA GLY A 252 -1.63 1.12 -13.23
C GLY A 252 -0.33 0.39 -12.87
N VAL A 253 -0.20 -0.16 -11.66
CA VAL A 253 1.08 -0.58 -11.09
C VAL A 253 1.04 -2.05 -10.62
N PRO A 254 1.81 -2.97 -11.23
CA PRO A 254 1.71 -4.40 -10.96
C PRO A 254 2.00 -4.76 -9.50
N GLY A 255 3.06 -4.18 -8.93
CA GLY A 255 3.46 -4.42 -7.54
C GLY A 255 2.36 -4.03 -6.56
N TRP A 256 1.73 -2.87 -6.76
CA TRP A 256 0.67 -2.38 -5.89
C TRP A 256 -0.64 -3.16 -6.04
N LEU A 257 -1.04 -3.51 -7.28
CA LEU A 257 -2.22 -4.35 -7.55
C LEU A 257 -2.12 -5.74 -6.93
N THR A 258 -0.91 -6.29 -6.82
CA THR A 258 -0.70 -7.60 -6.20
C THR A 258 -1.27 -7.66 -4.77
N ARG A 259 -1.23 -6.54 -4.04
CA ARG A 259 -1.75 -6.45 -2.67
C ARG A 259 -3.28 -6.51 -2.62
N PHE A 260 -3.96 -5.91 -3.61
CA PHE A 260 -5.41 -5.99 -3.73
C PHE A 260 -5.85 -7.43 -4.01
N VAL A 261 -5.25 -8.08 -5.02
CA VAL A 261 -5.56 -9.48 -5.34
C VAL A 261 -5.31 -10.39 -4.14
N ALA A 262 -4.23 -10.17 -3.40
CA ALA A 262 -3.93 -10.93 -2.18
C ALA A 262 -5.04 -10.85 -1.13
N LYS A 263 -5.52 -9.63 -0.86
CA LYS A 263 -6.55 -9.38 0.16
C LYS A 263 -7.92 -9.88 -0.29
N LEU A 264 -8.30 -9.65 -1.54
CA LEU A 264 -9.56 -10.15 -2.11
C LEU A 264 -9.66 -11.67 -2.01
N GLU A 265 -8.57 -12.37 -2.34
CA GLU A 265 -8.50 -13.83 -2.22
C GLU A 265 -8.57 -14.32 -0.78
N ARG A 266 -7.83 -13.68 0.12
CA ARG A 266 -7.79 -14.01 1.55
C ARG A 266 -9.15 -13.80 2.21
N SER A 267 -9.87 -12.75 1.83
CA SER A 267 -11.22 -12.41 2.31
C SER A 267 -12.34 -13.24 1.66
N ARG A 268 -12.02 -14.13 0.71
CA ARG A 268 -12.99 -15.00 0.03
C ARG A 268 -14.11 -14.21 -0.64
N VAL A 269 -13.76 -13.08 -1.25
CA VAL A 269 -14.66 -12.34 -2.14
C VAL A 269 -15.08 -13.29 -3.28
N ASP A 270 -16.34 -13.20 -3.71
CA ASP A 270 -16.83 -14.02 -4.81
C ASP A 270 -16.33 -13.44 -6.14
N THR A 271 -16.62 -12.18 -6.42
CA THR A 271 -16.16 -11.49 -7.63
C THR A 271 -15.55 -10.15 -7.29
N ALA A 272 -14.51 -9.75 -8.01
CA ALA A 272 -13.96 -8.41 -7.92
C ALA A 272 -13.45 -7.93 -9.28
N ASN A 273 -13.69 -6.66 -9.58
CA ASN A 273 -13.37 -6.06 -10.86
C ASN A 273 -12.43 -4.88 -10.70
N LEU A 274 -11.36 -4.84 -11.51
CA LEU A 274 -10.53 -3.65 -11.61
C LEU A 274 -11.37 -2.43 -11.96
N ALA A 275 -11.14 -1.34 -11.22
CA ALA A 275 -11.81 -0.07 -11.42
C ALA A 275 -11.46 0.56 -12.77
N PHE A 276 -12.36 1.40 -13.29
CA PHE A 276 -12.27 2.00 -14.61
C PHE A 276 -11.97 3.49 -14.53
N TRP A 277 -10.68 3.86 -14.61
CA TRP A 277 -10.24 5.26 -14.52
C TRP A 277 -10.00 5.95 -15.86
N HIS A 278 -9.88 5.17 -16.95
CA HIS A 278 -9.25 5.62 -18.18
C HIS A 278 -10.07 5.40 -19.44
N LYS A 279 -9.82 4.35 -20.24
CA LYS A 279 -10.49 4.09 -21.53
C LYS A 279 -11.12 2.70 -21.61
N PRO A 280 -12.36 2.57 -22.12
CA PRO A 280 -13.09 1.31 -22.10
C PRO A 280 -12.47 0.29 -23.08
N GLY A 281 -12.84 -0.98 -22.95
CA GLY A 281 -12.39 -2.04 -23.84
C GLY A 281 -10.90 -2.38 -23.71
N ARG A 282 -10.30 -2.06 -22.57
CA ARG A 282 -8.87 -2.27 -22.25
C ARG A 282 -8.63 -3.26 -21.11
N LEU A 283 -9.69 -3.94 -20.67
CA LEU A 283 -9.69 -4.75 -19.44
C LEU A 283 -9.21 -3.94 -18.23
N ALA A 284 -9.60 -2.66 -18.10
CA ALA A 284 -9.12 -1.72 -17.07
C ALA A 284 -7.58 -1.62 -17.04
N ASP A 285 -7.00 -1.09 -18.13
CA ASP A 285 -5.57 -0.75 -18.27
C ASP A 285 -4.59 -1.93 -18.19
N LEU A 286 -5.08 -3.17 -18.32
CA LEU A 286 -4.23 -4.30 -18.66
C LEU A 286 -3.72 -4.17 -20.10
N LEU A 287 -4.46 -3.47 -20.96
CA LEU A 287 -4.12 -3.29 -22.35
C LEU A 287 -3.98 -1.81 -22.70
N VAL A 288 -3.05 -1.53 -23.60
CA VAL A 288 -2.89 -0.22 -24.23
C VAL A 288 -3.00 -0.37 -25.74
N PRO A 289 -3.30 0.70 -26.50
CA PRO A 289 -3.23 0.66 -27.96
C PRO A 289 -1.88 0.13 -28.41
N LYS A 290 -1.81 -0.45 -29.59
CA LYS A 290 -0.54 -0.93 -30.15
C LYS A 290 0.48 0.21 -30.23
N GLY A 291 1.68 0.00 -29.68
CA GLY A 291 2.67 1.07 -29.48
C GLY A 291 2.41 1.96 -28.26
N GLY A 292 1.38 1.66 -27.47
CA GLY A 292 0.88 2.34 -26.28
C GLY A 292 0.04 3.60 -26.55
N GLY A 293 -0.28 4.34 -25.47
CA GLY A 293 -0.86 5.69 -25.54
C GLY A 293 -2.37 5.78 -25.34
N SER A 294 -2.96 6.92 -25.73
CA SER A 294 -4.33 7.32 -25.36
C SER A 294 -5.41 7.03 -26.42
N GLY A 295 -6.43 6.23 -26.10
CA GLY A 295 -7.54 5.93 -27.02
C GLY A 295 -8.04 4.47 -26.98
N PRO A 296 -9.08 4.10 -27.74
CA PRO A 296 -9.58 2.73 -27.72
C PRO A 296 -8.52 1.72 -28.20
N ALA A 297 -8.24 0.68 -27.41
CA ALA A 297 -7.23 -0.34 -27.75
C ALA A 297 -7.82 -1.49 -28.59
N ARG A 298 -8.31 -1.17 -29.80
CA ARG A 298 -8.85 -2.19 -30.73
C ARG A 298 -7.76 -3.14 -31.22
N GLU A 299 -6.62 -2.58 -31.61
CA GLU A 299 -5.34 -3.30 -31.63
C GLU A 299 -4.58 -2.91 -30.37
N ALA A 300 -4.15 -3.91 -29.60
CA ALA A 300 -3.60 -3.70 -28.26
C ALA A 300 -2.28 -4.43 -28.03
N ASP A 301 -1.45 -3.84 -27.18
CA ASP A 301 -0.28 -4.42 -26.55
C ASP A 301 -0.51 -4.52 -25.02
N PRO A 302 0.12 -5.49 -24.33
CA PRO A 302 -0.07 -5.70 -22.90
C PRO A 302 0.75 -4.73 -22.04
N THR A 303 0.20 -4.31 -20.91
CA THR A 303 0.94 -3.59 -19.85
C THR A 303 1.58 -4.57 -18.86
N GLY A 304 2.40 -4.07 -17.93
CA GLY A 304 2.94 -4.89 -16.84
C GLY A 304 1.85 -5.58 -16.01
N ASN A 305 0.68 -4.94 -15.87
CA ASN A 305 -0.46 -5.48 -15.14
C ASN A 305 -1.05 -6.70 -15.85
N TYR A 306 -1.11 -6.71 -17.19
CA TYR A 306 -1.62 -7.87 -17.92
C TYR A 306 -0.88 -9.15 -17.55
N TRP A 307 0.44 -9.07 -17.41
CA TRP A 307 1.27 -10.21 -17.06
C TRP A 307 1.07 -10.68 -15.62
N LEU A 308 0.76 -9.76 -14.69
CA LEU A 308 0.30 -10.11 -13.34
C LEU A 308 -1.00 -10.93 -13.40
N TYR A 309 -2.00 -10.48 -14.15
CA TYR A 309 -3.28 -11.21 -14.29
C TYR A 309 -3.12 -12.51 -15.08
N GLN A 310 -2.18 -12.59 -16.01
CA GLN A 310 -1.84 -13.84 -16.68
C GLN A 310 -1.20 -14.85 -15.70
N TRP A 311 -0.36 -14.41 -14.77
CA TRP A 311 0.15 -15.29 -13.71
C TRP A 311 -0.97 -15.81 -12.80
N TYR A 312 -1.89 -14.92 -12.42
CA TYR A 312 -3.07 -15.26 -11.64
C TYR A 312 -4.00 -16.25 -12.38
N ALA A 313 -4.25 -16.03 -13.67
CA ALA A 313 -4.96 -16.96 -14.55
C ALA A 313 -4.26 -18.32 -14.66
N GLY A 314 -2.93 -18.34 -14.54
CA GLY A 314 -2.12 -19.54 -14.51
C GLY A 314 -2.20 -20.33 -13.20
N MET A 315 -2.79 -19.79 -12.13
CA MET A 315 -2.99 -20.50 -10.87
C MET A 315 -4.07 -21.56 -11.00
N THR A 316 -3.89 -22.69 -10.31
CA THR A 316 -4.77 -23.87 -10.34
C THR A 316 -4.74 -24.56 -8.97
N GLY A 317 -5.61 -25.53 -8.75
CA GLY A 317 -5.70 -26.26 -7.49
C GLY A 317 -6.40 -25.43 -6.41
N ARG A 318 -5.69 -25.10 -5.33
CA ARG A 318 -6.27 -24.34 -4.20
C ARG A 318 -5.44 -23.11 -3.88
N MET A 319 -6.13 -22.00 -3.60
CA MET A 319 -5.53 -20.84 -2.93
C MET A 319 -5.15 -21.25 -1.51
N VAL A 320 -4.03 -20.75 -1.00
CA VAL A 320 -3.48 -21.11 0.32
C VAL A 320 -3.09 -19.90 1.13
N GLN A 321 -2.97 -20.08 2.45
CA GLN A 321 -2.67 -19.00 3.38
C GLN A 321 -1.31 -18.37 3.08
N VAL A 322 -1.33 -17.06 2.89
CA VAL A 322 -0.16 -16.19 2.86
C VAL A 322 -0.29 -15.17 3.99
N THR A 323 0.77 -15.04 4.79
CA THR A 323 0.90 -14.06 5.85
C THR A 323 1.92 -13.01 5.40
N PRO A 324 1.51 -11.76 5.14
CA PRO A 324 2.41 -10.68 4.79
C PRO A 324 3.36 -10.36 5.96
N PRO A 325 4.47 -9.65 5.70
CA PRO A 325 5.28 -9.09 6.77
C PRO A 325 4.39 -8.23 7.68
N ALA A 326 4.71 -8.20 8.97
CA ALA A 326 4.06 -7.26 9.88
C ALA A 326 4.12 -5.84 9.27
N PRO A 327 3.10 -5.00 9.47
CA PRO A 327 3.14 -3.60 9.05
C PRO A 327 4.26 -2.87 9.78
N THR A 328 5.50 -3.03 9.33
CA THR A 328 6.57 -2.10 9.67
C THR A 328 6.13 -0.80 9.01
N ALA A 329 6.00 0.28 9.78
CA ALA A 329 5.74 1.62 9.26
C ALA A 329 6.85 1.99 8.25
N ARG A 330 6.70 1.53 7.02
CA ARG A 330 7.57 1.78 5.88
C ARG A 330 6.95 2.95 5.17
N TRP A 331 7.57 4.07 5.45
CA TRP A 331 7.33 5.36 4.87
C TRP A 331 8.11 5.41 3.57
N ILE A 332 7.43 5.57 2.43
CA ILE A 332 8.12 6.01 1.21
C ILE A 332 8.01 7.53 1.15
N GLU A 333 9.13 8.20 0.93
CA GLU A 333 9.16 9.63 0.67
C GLU A 333 8.43 9.90 -0.65
N VAL A 334 7.26 10.51 -0.54
CA VAL A 334 6.48 11.04 -1.65
C VAL A 334 6.75 12.55 -1.69
N GLY A 335 7.99 12.90 -2.04
CA GLY A 335 8.53 14.26 -1.92
C GLY A 335 9.34 14.50 -0.66
N THR A 336 9.68 15.76 -0.37
CA THR A 336 10.41 16.12 0.85
C THR A 336 9.49 15.96 2.07
N PRO A 337 9.81 15.11 3.04
CA PRO A 337 9.00 14.93 4.24
C PRO A 337 8.90 16.24 5.02
N VAL A 338 7.70 16.78 5.20
CA VAL A 338 7.46 17.92 6.08
C VAL A 338 6.44 17.50 7.13
N PRO A 339 6.82 17.42 8.41
CA PRO A 339 5.84 17.28 9.50
C PRO A 339 4.82 18.40 9.36
N SER A 340 3.54 18.05 9.33
CA SER A 340 2.49 19.08 9.37
C SER A 340 2.68 19.91 10.64
N ALA A 341 2.46 21.22 10.54
CA ALA A 341 2.44 22.08 11.72
C ALA A 341 1.34 21.58 12.67
N PRO A 342 1.63 21.36 13.96
CA PRO A 342 0.61 20.92 14.90
C PRO A 342 -0.42 22.01 15.10
N THR A 343 -1.67 21.61 15.31
CA THR A 343 -2.78 22.54 15.58
C THR A 343 -3.19 22.49 17.04
N ARG A 344 -3.86 23.55 17.50
CA ARG A 344 -4.57 23.60 18.79
C ARG A 344 -6.00 24.05 18.52
N SER A 345 -6.91 23.65 19.40
CA SER A 345 -8.31 24.07 19.39
C SER A 345 -8.67 24.70 20.73
N ALA A 346 -9.88 25.26 20.84
CA ALA A 346 -10.39 25.67 22.15
C ALA A 346 -10.51 24.43 23.06
N GLY A 347 -9.96 24.55 24.26
CA GLY A 347 -10.02 23.55 25.32
C GLY A 347 -11.15 23.79 26.30
N ARG A 348 -11.17 22.98 27.35
CA ARG A 348 -11.95 23.25 28.56
C ARG A 348 -11.39 24.46 29.30
N PHE A 349 -10.06 24.58 29.33
CA PHE A 349 -9.32 25.71 29.85
C PHE A 349 -8.37 26.22 28.77
N GLY A 350 -8.66 27.38 28.18
CA GLY A 350 -7.79 27.96 27.17
C GLY A 350 -7.67 27.09 25.90
N GLY A 351 -6.48 26.61 25.60
CA GLY A 351 -6.15 25.76 24.46
C GLY A 351 -6.23 24.27 24.77
N ALA A 352 -6.41 23.46 23.74
CA ALA A 352 -6.35 22.02 23.85
C ALA A 352 -5.74 21.40 22.60
N ILE A 353 -5.30 20.15 22.71
CA ILE A 353 -4.71 19.41 21.62
C ILE A 353 -5.72 18.46 20.97
N PRO A 354 -6.21 18.75 19.74
CA PRO A 354 -6.97 17.76 18.97
C PRO A 354 -6.01 16.65 18.53
N LEU A 355 -6.38 15.39 18.70
CA LEU A 355 -5.60 14.21 18.32
C LEU A 355 -6.39 13.36 17.34
N ASN A 356 -5.71 12.89 16.30
CA ASN A 356 -6.27 12.12 15.19
C ASN A 356 -7.43 12.87 14.46
N GLY A 357 -8.18 12.16 13.61
CA GLY A 357 -9.27 12.76 12.83
C GLY A 357 -8.77 13.71 11.74
N GLU A 358 -9.44 14.86 11.59
CA GLU A 358 -9.13 15.88 10.58
C GLU A 358 -7.86 16.70 10.93
N ALA A 359 -7.43 16.69 12.19
CA ALA A 359 -6.26 17.42 12.64
C ALA A 359 -4.95 16.67 12.28
N PRO A 360 -3.85 17.39 12.03
CA PRO A 360 -2.58 16.76 11.70
C PRO A 360 -1.93 16.04 12.89
N ASN A 361 -2.33 16.34 14.14
CA ASN A 361 -1.74 15.77 15.35
C ASN A 361 -2.14 14.29 15.49
N ARG A 362 -1.20 13.44 15.89
CA ARG A 362 -1.43 12.00 16.10
C ARG A 362 -1.40 11.63 17.58
N HIS A 363 -0.38 12.07 18.31
CA HIS A 363 -0.19 11.80 19.75
C HIS A 363 0.84 12.77 20.33
N VAL A 364 0.91 12.83 21.67
CA VAL A 364 1.97 13.55 22.40
C VAL A 364 2.94 12.54 23.00
N THR A 365 4.23 12.81 22.89
CA THR A 365 5.30 12.02 23.52
C THR A 365 5.91 12.79 24.67
N MET A 366 6.03 12.13 25.82
CA MET A 366 6.70 12.64 27.02
C MET A 366 8.14 12.10 27.13
N PRO A 367 9.05 12.81 27.82
CA PRO A 367 10.41 12.33 28.06
C PRO A 367 10.47 11.01 28.82
N ALA A 368 11.58 10.30 28.65
CA ALA A 368 11.87 9.12 29.44
C ALA A 368 12.09 9.48 30.91
N GLY A 369 11.66 8.61 31.83
CA GLY A 369 11.89 8.81 33.26
C GLY A 369 10.88 9.72 33.96
N VAL A 370 9.83 10.18 33.29
CA VAL A 370 8.77 11.05 33.86
C VAL A 370 8.07 10.44 35.10
N LEU A 371 8.17 9.12 35.29
CA LEU A 371 7.53 8.38 36.39
C LEU A 371 8.51 7.96 37.51
N ARG A 372 9.78 8.39 37.46
CA ARG A 372 10.78 8.02 38.47
C ARG A 372 10.36 8.48 39.86
N GLY A 373 10.33 7.56 40.81
CA GLY A 373 9.97 7.84 42.21
C GLY A 373 8.47 7.99 42.48
N VAL A 374 7.61 7.86 41.46
CA VAL A 374 6.14 7.97 41.60
C VAL A 374 5.57 6.60 42.01
N SER A 375 5.08 6.49 43.24
CA SER A 375 4.59 5.22 43.82
C SER A 375 3.08 5.24 44.06
N ASP A 376 2.64 6.16 44.91
CA ASP A 376 1.26 6.65 44.94
C ASP A 376 1.13 7.80 43.96
N PHE A 377 -0.04 7.95 43.35
CA PHE A 377 -0.17 8.89 42.23
C PHE A 377 -1.60 9.34 41.96
N THR A 378 -1.69 10.43 41.21
CA THR A 378 -2.89 10.79 40.46
C THR A 378 -2.52 11.17 39.04
N ILE A 379 -3.21 10.62 38.05
CA ILE A 379 -3.16 11.10 36.65
C ILE A 379 -4.55 11.59 36.30
N ALA A 380 -4.68 12.84 35.86
CA ALA A 380 -5.96 13.47 35.56
C ALA A 380 -5.90 14.29 34.26
N THR A 381 -7.01 14.33 33.51
CA THR A 381 -7.10 15.11 32.26
C THR A 381 -8.54 15.34 31.84
N TRP A 382 -8.77 16.40 31.08
CA TRP A 382 -9.99 16.61 30.31
C TRP A 382 -9.85 15.98 28.92
N VAL A 383 -10.85 15.20 28.51
CA VAL A 383 -10.88 14.57 27.18
C VAL A 383 -12.25 14.79 26.52
N ASN A 384 -12.24 15.27 25.29
CA ASN A 384 -13.40 15.37 24.42
C ASN A 384 -13.37 14.27 23.37
N LEU A 385 -14.00 13.13 23.65
CA LEU A 385 -13.98 12.00 22.72
C LEU A 385 -14.85 12.29 21.50
N ALA A 386 -14.26 12.27 20.31
CA ALA A 386 -15.00 12.36 19.04
C ALA A 386 -15.60 11.00 18.65
N SER A 387 -14.85 9.92 18.89
CA SER A 387 -15.32 8.54 18.73
C SER A 387 -14.80 7.63 19.85
N VAL A 388 -15.43 6.47 20.03
CA VAL A 388 -15.09 5.50 21.11
C VAL A 388 -14.69 4.16 20.49
N ALA A 389 -13.44 4.08 20.05
CA ALA A 389 -12.84 2.84 19.56
C ALA A 389 -12.38 1.92 20.70
N ASP A 390 -12.53 0.60 20.51
CA ASP A 390 -11.98 -0.38 21.45
C ASP A 390 -10.45 -0.22 21.54
N TRP A 391 -9.94 -0.23 22.78
CA TRP A 391 -8.51 -0.20 23.09
C TRP A 391 -7.72 1.05 22.69
N ALA A 392 -8.37 2.10 22.18
CA ALA A 392 -7.74 3.41 22.10
C ALA A 392 -7.28 3.87 23.50
N ARG A 393 -6.17 4.61 23.60
CA ARG A 393 -5.56 5.00 24.88
C ARG A 393 -5.64 6.50 25.08
N ILE A 394 -6.18 6.91 26.23
CA ILE A 394 -6.06 8.30 26.69
C ILE A 394 -4.58 8.56 27.00
N PHE A 395 -3.94 7.66 27.75
CA PHE A 395 -2.48 7.61 27.90
C PHE A 395 -1.98 6.15 28.00
N ASP A 396 -0.71 5.93 27.66
CA ASP A 396 -0.01 4.65 27.78
C ASP A 396 1.49 4.88 28.04
N PHE A 397 2.01 4.40 29.17
CA PHE A 397 3.39 4.58 29.64
C PHE A 397 4.07 3.24 29.86
N GLY A 398 5.32 3.04 29.40
CA GLY A 398 6.04 1.79 29.63
C GLY A 398 7.32 1.59 28.83
N THR A 399 7.80 0.35 28.75
CA THR A 399 8.93 -0.06 27.90
C THR A 399 8.51 -0.92 26.70
N GLY A 400 7.22 -1.26 26.61
CA GLY A 400 6.62 -2.07 25.55
C GLY A 400 5.37 -2.80 26.04
N THR A 401 4.84 -3.73 25.25
CA THR A 401 3.59 -4.44 25.58
C THR A 401 3.66 -5.34 26.82
N SER A 402 4.87 -5.66 27.30
CA SER A 402 5.03 -6.51 28.50
C SER A 402 5.11 -5.71 29.81
N VAL A 403 5.43 -4.42 29.75
CA VAL A 403 5.61 -3.55 30.93
C VAL A 403 5.03 -2.18 30.59
N ASN A 404 3.80 -1.93 31.03
CA ASN A 404 3.12 -0.67 30.81
C ASN A 404 2.01 -0.37 31.81
N MET A 405 1.51 0.85 31.77
CA MET A 405 0.24 1.28 32.36
C MET A 405 -0.54 2.13 31.36
N PHE A 406 -1.87 1.99 31.36
CA PHE A 406 -2.71 2.76 30.44
C PHE A 406 -4.08 3.07 31.01
N LEU A 407 -4.74 4.06 30.42
CA LEU A 407 -6.17 4.31 30.56
C LEU A 407 -6.84 4.23 29.18
N THR A 408 -7.84 3.37 29.03
CA THR A 408 -8.62 3.21 27.78
C THR A 408 -10.09 3.57 27.99
N PRO A 409 -10.72 4.36 27.10
CA PRO A 409 -12.16 4.68 27.16
C PRO A 409 -13.06 3.45 27.11
N ARG A 410 -12.61 2.37 26.44
CA ARG A 410 -13.39 1.17 26.18
C ARG A 410 -12.48 -0.05 26.02
N ALA A 411 -12.55 -0.97 26.98
CA ALA A 411 -11.73 -2.18 27.01
C ALA A 411 -12.39 -3.37 26.27
N GLY A 412 -12.36 -3.38 24.93
CA GLY A 412 -12.75 -4.55 24.11
C GLY A 412 -14.19 -5.00 24.31
N GLY A 413 -15.14 -4.06 24.17
CA GLY A 413 -16.56 -4.24 24.53
C GLY A 413 -16.88 -4.06 26.02
N GLY A 414 -15.87 -3.90 26.88
CA GLY A 414 -16.00 -3.52 28.29
C GLY A 414 -16.00 -2.00 28.52
N GLY A 415 -15.98 -1.59 29.79
CA GLY A 415 -15.99 -0.17 30.18
C GLY A 415 -14.62 0.53 30.15
N LEU A 416 -14.60 1.78 30.61
CA LEU A 416 -13.39 2.55 30.90
C LEU A 416 -12.47 1.72 31.82
N ARG A 417 -11.19 1.58 31.49
CA ARG A 417 -10.26 0.74 32.25
C ARG A 417 -8.92 1.41 32.42
N PHE A 418 -8.46 1.46 33.67
CA PHE A 418 -7.05 1.62 33.98
C PHE A 418 -6.40 0.23 34.14
N SER A 419 -5.19 0.07 33.62
CA SER A 419 -4.39 -1.13 33.88
C SER A 419 -2.90 -0.81 34.05
N ILE A 420 -2.20 -1.63 34.81
CA ILE A 420 -0.76 -1.59 35.02
C ILE A 420 -0.19 -3.01 35.12
N THR A 421 0.96 -3.25 34.49
CA THR A 421 1.66 -4.53 34.50
C THR A 421 3.17 -4.36 34.45
N THR A 422 3.89 -5.21 35.20
CA THR A 422 5.36 -5.30 35.20
C THR A 422 5.88 -6.54 34.46
N GLY A 423 4.99 -7.33 33.85
CA GLY A 423 5.34 -8.52 33.10
C GLY A 423 4.13 -9.42 32.81
N PRO A 424 4.32 -10.48 32.00
CA PRO A 424 3.25 -11.44 31.70
C PRO A 424 2.60 -12.00 32.96
N GLY A 425 1.27 -11.90 33.07
CA GLY A 425 0.49 -12.42 34.19
C GLY A 425 0.47 -11.56 35.47
N ALA A 426 1.15 -10.40 35.48
CA ALA A 426 1.19 -9.48 36.63
C ALA A 426 0.17 -8.32 36.54
N GLU A 427 -0.72 -8.36 35.54
CA GLU A 427 -1.63 -7.25 35.24
C GLU A 427 -2.64 -6.99 36.37
N GLN A 428 -2.74 -5.72 36.77
CA GLN A 428 -3.74 -5.24 37.71
C GLN A 428 -4.62 -4.19 37.02
N GLN A 429 -5.90 -4.17 37.36
CA GLN A 429 -6.90 -3.37 36.64
C GLN A 429 -7.82 -2.62 37.60
N ILE A 430 -8.31 -1.46 37.17
CA ILE A 430 -9.50 -0.81 37.72
C ILE A 430 -10.51 -0.71 36.59
N ASN A 431 -11.68 -1.32 36.78
CA ASN A 431 -12.75 -1.35 35.78
C ASN A 431 -13.86 -0.38 36.15
N GLY A 432 -14.24 0.49 35.22
CA GLY A 432 -15.44 1.29 35.30
C GLY A 432 -16.71 0.48 34.99
N THR A 433 -17.87 1.07 35.28
CA THR A 433 -19.19 0.44 35.08
C THR A 433 -19.67 0.45 33.62
N GLY A 434 -19.05 1.24 32.74
CA GLY A 434 -19.38 1.37 31.32
C GLY A 434 -18.29 2.11 30.53
N PRO A 435 -18.40 2.16 29.19
CA PRO A 435 -17.45 2.91 28.37
C PRO A 435 -17.58 4.41 28.63
N LEU A 436 -16.50 5.16 28.44
CA LEU A 436 -16.56 6.62 28.47
C LEU A 436 -17.27 7.11 27.18
N PRO A 437 -18.38 7.85 27.29
CA PRO A 437 -19.12 8.31 26.11
C PRO A 437 -18.38 9.44 25.37
N THR A 438 -18.83 9.73 24.15
CA THR A 438 -18.34 10.88 23.36
C THR A 438 -18.67 12.20 24.05
N GLY A 439 -17.84 13.23 23.83
CA GLY A 439 -17.96 14.53 24.48
C GLY A 439 -16.91 14.78 25.55
N TRP A 440 -16.97 15.96 26.17
CA TRP A 440 -16.06 16.39 27.23
C TRP A 440 -16.33 15.68 28.55
N HIS A 441 -15.31 15.02 29.08
CA HIS A 441 -15.30 14.41 30.41
C HIS A 441 -13.97 14.68 31.11
N HIS A 442 -14.02 14.88 32.42
CA HIS A 442 -12.82 14.87 33.26
C HIS A 442 -12.61 13.45 33.77
N VAL A 443 -11.43 12.88 33.51
CA VAL A 443 -11.06 11.54 33.99
C VAL A 443 -9.86 11.61 34.91
N ALA A 444 -9.84 10.77 35.95
CA ALA A 444 -8.69 10.63 36.82
C ALA A 444 -8.48 9.19 37.31
N VAL A 445 -7.22 8.81 37.54
CA VAL A 445 -6.83 7.57 38.22
C VAL A 445 -6.01 7.94 39.43
N THR A 446 -6.44 7.52 40.62
CA THR A 446 -5.72 7.73 41.89
C THR A 446 -5.27 6.39 42.46
N LYS A 447 -4.07 6.33 43.05
CA LYS A 447 -3.61 5.20 43.86
C LYS A 447 -3.08 5.69 45.20
N ASP A 448 -3.67 5.21 46.29
CA ASP A 448 -3.28 5.44 47.70
C ASP A 448 -2.94 4.10 48.36
N GLY A 449 -1.66 3.86 48.66
CA GLY A 449 -1.16 2.57 49.11
C GLY A 449 -1.49 1.46 48.10
N THR A 450 -2.43 0.57 48.42
CA THR A 450 -2.88 -0.50 47.53
C THR A 450 -4.24 -0.22 46.88
N THR A 451 -4.86 0.93 47.17
CA THR A 451 -6.21 1.23 46.70
C THR A 451 -6.15 2.13 45.48
N GLY A 452 -6.51 1.58 44.32
CA GLY A 452 -6.71 2.32 43.08
C GLY A 452 -8.18 2.73 42.90
N THR A 453 -8.44 3.98 42.50
CA THR A 453 -9.79 4.47 42.15
C THR A 453 -9.77 5.17 40.80
N LEU A 454 -10.77 4.88 39.99
CA LEU A 454 -11.02 5.48 38.69
C LEU A 454 -12.19 6.46 38.81
N TRP A 455 -12.03 7.68 38.30
CA TRP A 455 -12.97 8.78 38.45
C TRP A 455 -13.41 9.30 37.07
N VAL A 456 -14.69 9.65 36.95
CA VAL A 456 -15.28 10.35 35.81
C VAL A 456 -16.12 11.50 36.36
N ASP A 457 -15.87 12.73 35.88
CA ASP A 457 -16.56 13.96 36.28
C ASP A 457 -16.64 14.14 37.81
N GLY A 458 -15.54 13.77 38.48
CA GLY A 458 -15.37 13.86 39.94
C GLY A 458 -16.11 12.81 40.76
N ALA A 459 -16.75 11.82 40.14
CA ALA A 459 -17.38 10.68 40.79
C ALA A 459 -16.56 9.40 40.59
N PRO A 460 -16.41 8.54 41.63
CA PRO A 460 -15.71 7.27 41.48
C PRO A 460 -16.57 6.28 40.69
N VAL A 461 -16.01 5.71 39.62
CA VAL A 461 -16.70 4.74 38.74
C VAL A 461 -16.12 3.32 38.85
N GLY A 462 -14.98 3.16 39.54
CA GLY A 462 -14.38 1.86 39.81
C GLY A 462 -13.30 1.95 40.89
N THR A 463 -13.15 0.89 41.69
CA THR A 463 -12.12 0.80 42.74
C THR A 463 -11.51 -0.60 42.75
N ASN A 464 -10.19 -0.67 42.93
CA ASN A 464 -9.45 -1.91 43.19
C ASN A 464 -8.63 -1.76 44.48
N PRO A 465 -8.96 -2.47 45.57
CA PRO A 465 -8.22 -2.38 46.83
C PRO A 465 -6.87 -3.12 46.82
N ASN A 466 -6.55 -3.84 45.75
CA ASN A 466 -5.36 -4.69 45.60
C ASN A 466 -4.46 -4.23 44.43
N LEU A 467 -4.47 -2.94 44.11
CA LEU A 467 -3.55 -2.32 43.15
C LEU A 467 -2.19 -2.09 43.82
N THR A 468 -1.37 -3.13 43.91
CA THR A 468 -0.08 -3.13 44.61
C THR A 468 1.09 -2.60 43.78
N ILE A 469 0.91 -2.45 42.45
CA ILE A 469 1.93 -1.96 41.52
C ILE A 469 1.72 -0.46 41.28
N GLY A 470 2.81 0.32 41.29
CA GLY A 470 2.82 1.75 40.96
C GLY A 470 3.74 2.10 39.77
N PRO A 471 3.72 3.35 39.30
CA PRO A 471 4.49 3.80 38.14
C PRO A 471 6.01 3.56 38.25
N ALA A 472 6.59 3.74 39.45
CA ALA A 472 8.00 3.48 39.71
C ALA A 472 8.38 1.99 39.58
N ASP A 473 7.43 1.06 39.62
CA ASP A 473 7.71 -0.36 39.41
C ASP A 473 7.88 -0.71 37.91
N LEU A 474 7.46 0.19 37.01
CA LEU A 474 7.66 0.06 35.57
C LEU A 474 9.10 0.43 35.20
N ASN A 475 10.00 -0.57 35.24
CA ASN A 475 11.43 -0.35 34.95
C ASN A 475 12.04 0.79 35.79
N ALA A 476 11.79 0.80 37.10
CA ALA A 476 12.22 1.87 38.02
C ALA A 476 11.64 3.27 37.69
N GLY A 477 10.54 3.34 36.94
CA GLY A 477 9.96 4.57 36.39
C GLY A 477 10.72 5.11 35.17
N ASP A 478 11.74 4.40 34.69
CA ASP A 478 12.52 4.74 33.51
C ASP A 478 11.88 4.20 32.22
N THR A 479 10.67 4.66 31.94
CA THR A 479 9.88 4.26 30.78
C THR A 479 10.24 5.14 29.59
N PRO A 480 10.72 4.58 28.46
CA PRO A 480 11.06 5.36 27.26
C PRO A 480 9.85 5.68 26.37
N ASN A 481 8.74 4.96 26.53
CA ASN A 481 7.54 5.10 25.71
C ASN A 481 6.41 5.68 26.55
N ASN A 482 6.29 7.00 26.57
CA ASN A 482 5.26 7.70 27.36
C ASN A 482 4.38 8.55 26.44
N TRP A 483 3.12 8.18 26.27
CA TRP A 483 2.25 8.85 25.29
C TRP A 483 0.88 9.26 25.82
N ILE A 484 0.36 10.35 25.25
CA ILE A 484 -1.07 10.71 25.25
C ILE A 484 -1.62 10.39 23.86
N GLY A 485 -2.69 9.59 23.77
CA GLY A 485 -3.38 9.27 22.51
C GLY A 485 -2.82 8.11 21.69
N ARG A 486 -1.81 7.39 22.17
CA ARG A 486 -1.16 6.25 21.48
C ARG A 486 -0.99 5.05 22.40
N SER A 487 -1.12 3.84 21.86
CA SER A 487 -0.84 2.60 22.58
C SER A 487 0.55 2.02 22.33
N GLN A 488 1.05 1.27 23.33
CA GLN A 488 2.17 0.33 23.17
C GLN A 488 1.81 -0.86 22.25
N TYR A 489 0.51 -1.13 22.08
CA TYR A 489 -0.04 -2.16 21.22
C TYR A 489 -0.38 -1.58 19.83
N PRO A 490 -0.58 -2.43 18.79
CA PRO A 490 -1.06 -1.99 17.49
C PRO A 490 -2.57 -1.64 17.49
N ASP A 491 -3.02 -0.92 18.52
CA ASP A 491 -4.40 -0.47 18.70
C ASP A 491 -4.63 0.89 17.99
N PRO A 492 -5.90 1.28 17.71
CA PRO A 492 -6.22 2.58 17.12
C PRO A 492 -5.69 3.77 17.95
N LEU A 493 -5.33 4.86 17.26
CA LEU A 493 -5.05 6.14 17.92
C LEU A 493 -6.31 6.71 18.56
N LEU A 494 -6.15 7.51 19.62
CA LEU A 494 -7.24 8.24 20.25
C LEU A 494 -7.74 9.35 19.31
N ASP A 495 -9.04 9.33 19.03
CA ASP A 495 -9.75 10.37 18.30
C ASP A 495 -10.50 11.28 19.28
N ALA A 496 -9.79 12.32 19.74
CA ALA A 496 -10.25 13.17 20.82
C ALA A 496 -9.49 14.51 20.88
N THR A 497 -10.08 15.50 21.53
CA THR A 497 -9.36 16.69 22.00
C THR A 497 -8.99 16.52 23.46
N VAL A 498 -7.71 16.69 23.80
CA VAL A 498 -7.18 16.52 25.17
C VAL A 498 -6.75 17.85 25.75
N ASP A 499 -7.05 18.07 27.02
CA ASP A 499 -6.74 19.28 27.76
C ASP A 499 -6.30 18.96 29.21
N ASP A 500 -5.49 19.84 29.79
CA ASP A 500 -5.10 19.86 31.19
C ASP A 500 -4.62 18.51 31.74
N PHE A 501 -3.59 17.93 31.11
CA PHE A 501 -3.03 16.63 31.51
C PHE A 501 -2.05 16.78 32.67
N ASN A 502 -2.37 16.19 33.81
CA ASN A 502 -1.65 16.38 35.07
C ASN A 502 -1.22 15.06 35.72
N ILE A 503 0.01 15.03 36.25
CA ILE A 503 0.53 13.92 37.07
C ILE A 503 0.94 14.45 38.45
N TYR A 504 0.48 13.76 39.48
CA TYR A 504 0.81 13.99 40.89
C TYR A 504 1.50 12.76 41.48
N ASP A 505 2.46 12.97 42.39
CA ASP A 505 3.16 11.92 43.14
C ASP A 505 2.42 11.44 44.41
N ARG A 506 1.12 11.74 44.47
CA ARG A 506 0.22 11.34 45.55
C ARG A 506 -1.19 11.11 45.04
N ALA A 507 -1.99 10.35 45.79
CA ALA A 507 -3.42 10.31 45.60
C ALA A 507 -4.05 11.66 45.98
N LEU A 508 -4.81 12.25 45.05
CA LEU A 508 -5.70 13.36 45.33
C LEU A 508 -6.94 12.84 46.06
N THR A 509 -7.44 13.63 47.00
CA THR A 509 -8.73 13.37 47.66
C THR A 509 -9.89 13.61 46.70
N ALA A 510 -11.07 13.07 47.00
CA ALA A 510 -12.28 13.29 46.20
C ALA A 510 -12.59 14.79 45.97
N ALA A 511 -12.39 15.63 46.99
CA ALA A 511 -12.59 17.08 46.88
C ALA A 511 -11.56 17.75 45.95
N GLU A 512 -10.31 17.29 45.96
CA GLU A 512 -9.27 17.78 45.05
C GLU A 512 -9.53 17.34 43.61
N VAL A 513 -9.95 16.08 43.37
CA VAL A 513 -10.36 15.61 42.03
C VAL A 513 -11.56 16.42 41.52
N GLN A 514 -12.51 16.79 42.39
CA GLN A 514 -13.63 17.65 42.03
C GLN A 514 -13.19 19.08 41.69
N ALA A 515 -12.19 19.62 42.38
CA ALA A 515 -11.68 20.97 42.10
C ALA A 515 -11.11 21.09 40.68
N LEU A 516 -10.44 20.04 40.16
CA LEU A 516 -9.91 19.96 38.79
C LEU A 516 -10.98 20.09 37.69
N GLN A 517 -12.27 19.95 38.04
CA GLN A 517 -13.34 20.17 37.08
C GLN A 517 -13.60 21.65 36.77
N THR A 518 -13.12 22.55 37.64
CA THR A 518 -13.48 23.98 37.61
C THR A 518 -12.28 24.91 37.51
N ALA A 519 -11.07 24.37 37.66
CA ALA A 519 -9.82 25.11 37.49
C ALA A 519 -8.75 24.17 36.89
N PRO A 520 -7.78 24.72 36.14
CA PRO A 520 -6.64 23.94 35.64
C PRO A 520 -5.89 23.26 36.77
N GLY A 521 -5.39 22.06 36.50
CA GLY A 521 -4.53 21.31 37.41
C GLY A 521 -3.17 21.96 37.61
N ALA A 522 -2.46 21.46 38.62
CA ALA A 522 -1.12 21.88 38.98
C ALA A 522 -0.33 20.64 39.42
N GLY A 523 -0.26 19.66 38.54
CA GLY A 523 0.51 18.43 38.76
C GLY A 523 1.95 18.74 39.14
N ASN A 524 2.44 18.16 40.24
CA ASN A 524 3.79 18.41 40.73
C ASN A 524 4.86 17.51 40.08
N VAL A 525 4.43 16.49 39.32
CA VAL A 525 5.31 15.67 38.48
C VAL A 525 5.27 16.15 37.02
N LEU A 526 4.09 16.51 36.54
CA LEU A 526 3.86 16.99 35.18
C LEU A 526 2.57 17.81 35.11
N ALA A 527 2.58 18.91 34.37
CA ALA A 527 1.37 19.65 34.03
C ALA A 527 1.42 20.17 32.59
N TYR A 528 0.49 19.72 31.73
CA TYR A 528 0.33 20.20 30.35
C TYR A 528 -1.03 20.87 30.17
N HIS A 529 -1.01 22.19 29.96
CA HIS A 529 -2.22 22.97 29.69
C HIS A 529 -2.58 23.06 28.19
N PHE A 530 -1.63 22.80 27.29
CA PHE A 530 -1.83 22.89 25.83
C PHE A 530 -2.25 24.28 25.28
N ASP A 531 -1.96 25.35 26.04
CA ASP A 531 -2.25 26.75 25.69
C ASP A 531 -1.31 27.36 24.63
N GLU A 532 -0.23 26.67 24.26
CA GLU A 532 0.75 27.17 23.31
C GLU A 532 0.22 27.30 21.87
N THR A 533 0.89 28.10 21.03
CA THR A 533 0.47 28.30 19.63
C THR A 533 1.30 27.45 18.66
N ALA A 534 0.65 26.55 17.93
CA ALA A 534 1.15 25.76 16.78
C ALA A 534 2.58 25.17 16.89
N ALA A 535 3.10 25.00 18.11
CA ALA A 535 4.45 24.52 18.37
C ALA A 535 4.44 22.99 18.53
N PRO A 536 5.50 22.30 18.08
CA PRO A 536 5.65 20.86 18.30
C PRO A 536 5.97 20.52 19.75
N THR A 537 6.32 21.49 20.59
CA THR A 537 6.61 21.30 22.00
C THR A 537 5.38 21.61 22.86
N THR A 538 5.12 20.77 23.86
CA THR A 538 4.14 21.00 24.93
C THR A 538 4.90 21.27 26.23
N PRO A 539 4.99 22.53 26.70
CA PRO A 539 5.78 22.87 27.88
C PRO A 539 5.24 22.22 29.16
N ASP A 540 6.13 21.75 30.02
CA ASP A 540 5.79 21.26 31.36
C ASP A 540 5.68 22.42 32.36
N ALA A 541 4.45 22.75 32.75
CA ALA A 541 4.15 23.82 33.69
C ALA A 541 4.48 23.45 35.16
N SER A 542 4.81 22.19 35.46
CA SER A 542 5.22 21.77 36.82
C SER A 542 6.59 22.32 37.23
N GLY A 543 7.42 22.69 36.23
CA GLY A 543 8.79 23.17 36.44
C GLY A 543 9.85 22.08 36.48
N ASN A 544 9.50 20.81 36.23
CA ASN A 544 10.45 19.70 36.20
C ASN A 544 11.14 19.51 34.84
N GLY A 545 10.76 20.29 33.83
CA GLY A 545 11.36 20.25 32.49
C GLY A 545 10.98 19.00 31.70
N HIS A 546 9.85 18.38 32.03
CA HIS A 546 9.33 17.23 31.31
C HIS A 546 8.57 17.65 30.05
N ASP A 547 9.14 18.50 29.21
CA ASP A 547 8.47 19.03 28.02
C ASP A 547 8.08 17.91 27.04
N GLY A 548 6.83 17.93 26.60
CA GLY A 548 6.26 16.98 25.65
C GLY A 548 6.53 17.39 24.20
N THR A 549 6.40 16.43 23.29
CA THR A 549 6.47 16.68 21.84
C THR A 549 5.24 16.13 21.13
N VAL A 550 4.54 17.01 20.42
CA VAL A 550 3.42 16.66 19.54
C VAL A 550 3.97 16.00 18.28
N THR A 551 3.54 14.76 18.04
CA THR A 551 3.81 14.06 16.79
C THR A 551 2.67 14.32 15.82
N THR A 552 2.98 14.86 14.64
CA THR A 552 2.01 15.07 13.57
C THR A 552 2.16 14.05 12.44
N GLY A 553 1.14 13.92 11.60
CA GLY A 553 1.28 13.28 10.31
C GLY A 553 2.33 13.99 9.46
N VAL A 554 3.01 13.23 8.61
CA VAL A 554 3.98 13.77 7.67
C VAL A 554 3.30 13.95 6.32
N THR A 555 3.30 15.17 5.79
CA THR A 555 2.88 15.40 4.40
C THR A 555 4.02 15.01 3.46
N GLY A 556 3.68 14.43 2.31
CA GLY A 556 4.68 13.91 1.36
C GLY A 556 5.31 12.59 1.77
N VAL A 557 4.63 11.78 2.59
CA VAL A 557 5.03 10.40 2.89
C VAL A 557 3.78 9.55 3.00
N SER A 558 3.66 8.52 2.16
CA SER A 558 2.57 7.54 2.24
C SER A 558 3.09 6.29 2.96
N GLN A 559 2.29 5.74 3.89
CA GLN A 559 2.49 4.36 4.32
C GLN A 559 2.16 3.47 3.14
N LEU A 560 3.17 2.96 2.44
CA LEU A 560 2.92 1.76 1.65
C LEU A 560 3.01 0.58 2.62
N PRO A 561 1.95 -0.21 2.77
CA PRO A 561 2.04 -1.47 3.48
C PRO A 561 3.17 -2.31 2.86
N ALA A 562 3.85 -3.06 3.72
CA ALA A 562 4.84 -4.08 3.35
C ALA A 562 4.32 -4.94 2.17
N PRO A 563 5.20 -5.56 1.37
CA PRO A 563 4.76 -6.37 0.25
C PRO A 563 3.78 -7.43 0.73
N ASP A 564 2.71 -7.62 -0.02
CA ASP A 564 1.73 -8.67 0.23
C ASP A 564 1.79 -9.67 -0.94
N GLY A 565 1.09 -10.79 -0.80
CA GLY A 565 1.06 -11.80 -1.84
C GLY A 565 -0.02 -12.85 -1.65
N PHE A 566 -0.25 -13.59 -2.72
CA PHE A 566 -1.16 -14.72 -2.78
C PHE A 566 -0.46 -15.93 -3.38
N ALA A 567 -0.94 -17.11 -3.02
CA ALA A 567 -0.35 -18.34 -3.46
C ALA A 567 -1.40 -19.39 -3.80
N SER A 568 -1.06 -20.26 -4.74
CA SER A 568 -1.81 -21.47 -5.04
C SER A 568 -0.91 -22.70 -5.01
N VAL A 569 -1.51 -23.85 -4.71
CA VAL A 569 -0.87 -25.16 -4.80
C VAL A 569 -1.72 -26.12 -5.62
N ASP A 570 -1.07 -26.79 -6.57
CA ASP A 570 -1.65 -27.88 -7.36
C ASP A 570 -0.67 -29.05 -7.43
N GLY A 571 -1.07 -30.18 -6.85
CA GLY A 571 -0.24 -31.36 -6.70
C GLY A 571 1.08 -31.05 -5.98
N ARG A 572 2.18 -31.00 -6.72
CA ARG A 572 3.54 -30.69 -6.20
C ARG A 572 4.07 -29.34 -6.65
N THR A 573 3.27 -28.52 -7.30
CA THR A 573 3.69 -27.19 -7.77
C THR A 573 2.98 -26.12 -6.98
N ALA A 574 3.73 -25.17 -6.44
CA ALA A 574 3.19 -23.95 -5.87
C ALA A 574 3.59 -22.73 -6.71
N LYS A 575 2.66 -21.78 -6.83
CA LYS A 575 2.91 -20.45 -7.41
C LYS A 575 2.66 -19.43 -6.30
N VAL A 576 3.60 -18.53 -6.09
CA VAL A 576 3.49 -17.43 -5.13
C VAL A 576 3.70 -16.13 -5.88
N VAL A 577 2.68 -15.28 -5.91
CA VAL A 577 2.77 -13.93 -6.50
C VAL A 577 2.83 -12.92 -5.35
N PHE A 578 3.78 -11.99 -5.40
CA PHE A 578 4.02 -11.02 -4.35
C PHE A 578 4.58 -9.71 -4.92
N GLY A 579 4.36 -8.60 -4.23
CA GLY A 579 4.78 -7.28 -4.71
C GLY A 579 4.31 -6.16 -3.80
N GLY A 580 4.63 -4.93 -4.20
CA GLY A 580 4.10 -3.74 -3.54
C GLY A 580 4.95 -3.20 -2.38
N GLY A 581 6.16 -3.71 -2.21
CA GLY A 581 7.15 -3.19 -1.27
C GLY A 581 8.57 -3.30 -1.81
N SER A 582 9.46 -2.47 -1.26
CA SER A 582 10.84 -2.34 -1.74
C SER A 582 11.89 -2.95 -0.80
N GLY A 583 13.06 -3.24 -1.35
CA GLY A 583 14.20 -3.82 -0.63
C GLY A 583 14.10 -5.35 -0.48
N ASP A 584 14.80 -5.90 0.51
CA ASP A 584 14.93 -7.35 0.63
C ASP A 584 13.72 -8.04 1.27
N LEU A 585 13.33 -9.18 0.68
CA LEU A 585 12.27 -10.07 1.15
C LEU A 585 12.79 -11.49 1.38
N GLN A 586 12.38 -12.08 2.49
CA GLN A 586 12.49 -13.50 2.76
C GLN A 586 11.14 -14.18 2.51
N LEU A 587 11.04 -14.93 1.40
CA LEU A 587 9.88 -15.77 1.12
C LEU A 587 10.03 -17.12 1.82
N LYS A 588 9.21 -17.38 2.84
CA LYS A 588 9.15 -18.67 3.53
C LYS A 588 7.99 -19.49 2.97
N VAL A 589 8.28 -20.67 2.43
CA VAL A 589 7.24 -21.59 1.91
C VAL A 589 7.26 -22.86 2.73
N ALA A 590 6.20 -23.09 3.50
CA ALA A 590 5.98 -24.26 4.36
C ALA A 590 4.88 -25.17 3.79
N GLY A 591 4.71 -26.36 4.37
CA GLY A 591 3.70 -27.32 3.95
C GLY A 591 3.99 -27.99 2.59
N ILE A 592 5.26 -28.02 2.16
CA ILE A 592 5.67 -28.56 0.86
C ILE A 592 5.31 -30.06 0.76
N PRO A 593 4.54 -30.49 -0.26
CA PRO A 593 4.01 -31.84 -0.36
C PRO A 593 5.02 -32.86 -0.94
N PHE A 594 6.31 -32.56 -0.87
CA PHE A 594 7.39 -33.42 -1.36
C PHE A 594 8.67 -33.26 -0.53
N ARG A 595 9.54 -34.27 -0.61
CA ARG A 595 10.85 -34.31 0.06
C ARG A 595 11.97 -34.03 -0.96
N GLY A 596 13.20 -33.89 -0.47
CA GLY A 596 14.39 -33.72 -1.31
C GLY A 596 14.72 -32.24 -1.50
N ARG A 597 14.75 -31.78 -2.76
CA ARG A 597 15.03 -30.38 -3.09
C ARG A 597 13.91 -29.75 -3.92
N ALA A 598 13.67 -28.46 -3.72
CA ALA A 598 12.76 -27.65 -4.51
C ALA A 598 13.54 -26.84 -5.56
N ASP A 599 13.10 -26.88 -6.82
CA ASP A 599 13.46 -25.91 -7.86
C ASP A 599 12.58 -24.67 -7.66
N VAL A 600 13.22 -23.52 -7.47
CA VAL A 600 12.57 -22.22 -7.32
C VAL A 600 13.03 -21.30 -8.45
N ARG A 601 12.07 -20.73 -9.17
CA ARG A 601 12.32 -19.71 -10.20
C ARG A 601 11.51 -18.47 -9.88
N VAL A 602 12.17 -17.31 -9.90
CA VAL A 602 11.53 -16.02 -9.65
C VAL A 602 11.54 -15.20 -10.94
N PHE A 603 10.37 -14.68 -11.29
CA PHE A 603 10.15 -13.79 -12.44
C PHE A 603 9.62 -12.44 -11.94
N ALA A 604 9.85 -11.38 -12.70
CA ALA A 604 9.34 -10.03 -12.43
C ALA A 604 8.53 -9.53 -13.63
N THR A 605 7.46 -8.79 -13.37
CA THR A 605 6.76 -7.94 -14.35
C THR A 605 6.86 -6.51 -13.87
N GLU A 606 7.62 -5.72 -14.63
CA GLU A 606 7.97 -4.34 -14.27
C GLU A 606 6.85 -3.36 -14.62
N TRP A 607 6.82 -2.24 -13.89
CA TRP A 607 5.99 -1.10 -14.27
C TRP A 607 6.67 -0.30 -15.37
N THR A 608 6.06 -0.29 -16.56
CA THR A 608 6.56 0.46 -17.73
C THR A 608 5.92 1.85 -17.87
N GLY A 609 5.28 2.33 -16.80
CA GLY A 609 4.29 3.41 -16.85
C GLY A 609 2.86 2.88 -17.01
N THR A 610 1.87 3.68 -16.62
CA THR A 610 0.45 3.26 -16.62
C THR A 610 -0.05 2.84 -18.00
N ASP A 611 0.35 3.58 -19.05
CA ASP A 611 0.08 3.22 -20.45
C ASP A 611 1.31 2.61 -21.16
N GLY A 612 2.26 2.08 -20.39
CA GLY A 612 3.49 1.50 -20.90
C GLY A 612 3.27 0.10 -21.47
N VAL A 613 3.82 -0.15 -22.66
CA VAL A 613 3.89 -1.50 -23.22
C VAL A 613 4.94 -2.30 -22.45
N SER A 614 4.57 -3.48 -21.96
CA SER A 614 5.48 -4.42 -21.32
C SER A 614 5.80 -5.59 -22.25
N ALA A 615 7.09 -5.89 -22.40
CA ALA A 615 7.58 -7.05 -23.16
C ALA A 615 7.27 -8.40 -22.48
N GLY A 616 6.82 -8.37 -21.23
CA GLY A 616 6.47 -9.54 -20.44
C GLY A 616 7.47 -9.90 -19.35
N PRO A 617 7.16 -10.96 -18.59
CA PRO A 617 7.96 -11.40 -17.46
C PRO A 617 9.44 -11.64 -17.77
N VAL A 618 10.32 -11.09 -16.93
CA VAL A 618 11.77 -11.35 -16.99
C VAL A 618 12.20 -12.25 -15.84
N PRO A 619 13.13 -13.21 -16.06
CA PRO A 619 13.69 -13.99 -14.97
C PRO A 619 14.55 -13.12 -14.06
N VAL A 620 14.35 -13.19 -12.74
CA VAL A 620 15.14 -12.49 -11.73
C VAL A 620 16.26 -13.38 -11.22
N PHE A 621 15.90 -14.56 -10.69
CA PHE A 621 16.87 -15.57 -10.27
C PHE A 621 16.25 -16.98 -10.24
N GLY A 622 17.10 -17.98 -10.07
CA GLY A 622 16.71 -19.37 -9.93
C GLY A 622 17.69 -20.12 -9.04
N GLY A 623 17.18 -21.09 -8.30
CA GLY A 623 17.97 -21.84 -7.34
C GLY A 623 17.30 -23.14 -6.93
N THR A 624 18.11 -24.06 -6.42
CA THR A 624 17.61 -25.32 -5.87
C THR A 624 17.77 -25.27 -4.35
N TYR A 625 16.70 -25.48 -3.59
CA TYR A 625 16.70 -25.36 -2.12
C TYR A 625 16.41 -26.72 -1.45
N PRO A 626 17.15 -27.13 -0.42
CA PRO A 626 16.81 -28.34 0.33
C PRO A 626 15.49 -28.15 1.09
N VAL A 627 14.55 -29.07 0.91
CA VAL A 627 13.30 -29.08 1.68
C VAL A 627 13.58 -29.70 3.04
N ARG A 628 13.54 -28.89 4.10
CA ARG A 628 13.75 -29.33 5.49
C ARG A 628 12.49 -29.05 6.29
N ASP A 629 12.03 -30.05 7.03
CA ASP A 629 10.78 -29.97 7.82
C ASP A 629 9.57 -29.50 6.99
N GLY A 630 9.52 -29.92 5.72
CA GLY A 630 8.45 -29.52 4.79
C GLY A 630 8.49 -28.05 4.37
N ALA A 631 9.62 -27.36 4.52
CA ALA A 631 9.75 -25.93 4.21
C ALA A 631 11.04 -25.57 3.47
N ILE A 632 11.01 -24.41 2.82
CA ILE A 632 12.17 -23.70 2.23
C ILE A 632 12.13 -22.21 2.59
N SER A 633 13.30 -21.56 2.53
CA SER A 633 13.48 -20.13 2.75
C SER A 633 14.20 -19.53 1.54
N VAL A 634 13.52 -18.65 0.81
CA VAL A 634 13.97 -18.08 -0.47
C VAL A 634 14.20 -16.57 -0.31
N PRO A 635 15.45 -16.09 -0.34
CA PRO A 635 15.73 -14.66 -0.34
C PRO A 635 15.47 -14.05 -1.72
N VAL A 636 14.76 -12.94 -1.75
CA VAL A 636 14.52 -12.10 -2.93
C VAL A 636 15.09 -10.73 -2.61
N SER A 637 16.17 -10.36 -3.29
CA SER A 637 16.87 -9.11 -3.03
C SER A 637 16.41 -7.98 -3.95
N ASP A 638 16.54 -6.75 -3.46
CA ASP A 638 16.32 -5.53 -4.24
C ASP A 638 14.94 -5.45 -4.92
N MET A 639 13.87 -5.78 -4.18
CA MET A 639 12.53 -5.61 -4.71
C MET A 639 12.24 -4.14 -5.00
N ASP A 640 11.54 -3.90 -6.10
CA ASP A 640 10.97 -2.62 -6.48
C ASP A 640 9.48 -2.65 -6.14
N ASP A 641 8.97 -1.62 -5.46
CA ASP A 641 7.59 -1.60 -4.96
C ASP A 641 6.56 -1.51 -6.09
N THR A 642 6.95 -1.02 -7.26
CA THR A 642 6.09 -0.97 -8.46
C THR A 642 6.06 -2.28 -9.24
N THR A 643 6.97 -3.21 -8.93
CA THR A 643 7.13 -4.50 -9.63
C THR A 643 6.41 -5.62 -8.91
N ALA A 644 5.77 -6.50 -9.67
CA ALA A 644 5.23 -7.76 -9.15
C ALA A 644 6.17 -8.92 -9.48
N TYR A 645 6.24 -9.88 -8.57
CA TYR A 645 7.13 -11.03 -8.64
C TYR A 645 6.33 -12.33 -8.57
N LEU A 646 6.74 -13.34 -9.35
CA LEU A 646 6.21 -14.70 -9.30
C LEU A 646 7.33 -15.67 -8.93
N ALA A 647 7.19 -16.35 -7.80
CA ALA A 647 7.99 -17.52 -7.45
C ALA A 647 7.24 -18.81 -7.81
N VAL A 648 7.86 -19.65 -8.63
CA VAL A 648 7.36 -21.01 -8.94
C VAL A 648 8.21 -22.01 -8.17
N VAL A 649 7.56 -22.83 -7.32
CA VAL A 649 8.20 -23.83 -6.46
C VAL A 649 7.74 -25.23 -6.86
N ARG A 650 8.66 -26.13 -7.18
CA ARG A 650 8.36 -27.51 -7.62
C ARG A 650 9.48 -28.49 -7.24
N PRO A 651 9.29 -29.82 -7.33
CA PRO A 651 10.36 -30.78 -7.07
C PRO A 651 11.51 -30.62 -8.06
N ALA A 652 12.75 -30.62 -7.57
CA ALA A 652 13.94 -30.57 -8.42
C ALA A 652 14.15 -31.90 -9.14
N THR A 653 14.45 -31.84 -10.43
CA THR A 653 14.83 -33.00 -11.27
C THR A 653 16.32 -33.03 -11.61
N GLY A 654 17.07 -32.01 -11.18
CA GLY A 654 18.51 -31.82 -11.37
C GLY A 654 18.96 -30.46 -10.83
N PRO A 655 20.27 -30.18 -10.79
CA PRO A 655 20.78 -28.87 -10.38
C PRO A 655 20.35 -27.79 -11.39
N VAL A 656 19.82 -26.68 -10.87
CA VAL A 656 19.50 -25.48 -11.65
C VAL A 656 20.66 -24.50 -11.52
N PRO A 657 21.21 -23.95 -12.62
CA PRO A 657 22.24 -22.93 -12.54
C PRO A 657 21.74 -21.74 -11.72
N SER A 658 22.50 -21.30 -10.71
CA SER A 658 22.26 -20.04 -10.01
C SER A 658 22.87 -18.91 -10.85
N TYR A 659 22.06 -18.27 -11.71
CA TYR A 659 22.57 -17.32 -12.70
C TYR A 659 23.08 -16.00 -12.10
N HIS A 660 22.87 -15.72 -10.79
CA HIS A 660 23.22 -14.43 -10.17
C HIS A 660 23.65 -14.47 -8.69
N ARG A 661 23.60 -15.63 -8.03
CA ARG A 661 23.83 -15.77 -6.57
C ARG A 661 24.93 -16.76 -6.26
N SER A 662 25.78 -16.39 -5.30
CA SER A 662 26.74 -17.30 -4.67
C SER A 662 26.51 -17.34 -3.17
N GLU A 663 26.29 -18.52 -2.62
CA GLU A 663 26.27 -18.75 -1.16
C GLU A 663 27.68 -18.61 -0.57
N ALA A 664 27.77 -18.15 0.68
CA ALA A 664 29.03 -18.08 1.41
C ALA A 664 29.44 -19.48 1.89
N PHE A 665 30.68 -19.89 1.62
CA PHE A 665 31.23 -21.15 2.13
C PHE A 665 32.66 -20.96 2.64
N ASP A 666 32.89 -21.19 3.92
CA ASP A 666 34.23 -21.15 4.54
C ASP A 666 34.54 -22.37 5.43
N GLY A 667 33.66 -23.38 5.45
CA GLY A 667 33.79 -24.58 6.29
C GLY A 667 33.41 -24.39 7.78
N ARG A 668 33.02 -23.19 8.22
CA ARG A 668 32.49 -22.87 9.56
C ARG A 668 31.10 -22.24 9.44
N SER A 669 30.14 -23.05 9.05
CA SER A 669 28.73 -22.62 8.90
C SER A 669 28.02 -22.51 10.25
N ARG A 670 27.25 -21.43 10.43
CA ARG A 670 26.23 -21.30 11.47
C ARG A 670 24.84 -21.48 10.87
N THR A 671 23.93 -22.06 11.64
CA THR A 671 22.53 -22.22 11.26
C THR A 671 21.70 -21.01 11.68
N SER A 672 20.85 -20.53 10.78
CA SER A 672 19.80 -19.57 11.08
C SER A 672 18.61 -19.80 10.17
N PRO A 673 17.36 -19.84 10.66
CA PRO A 673 16.16 -19.97 9.81
C PRO A 673 15.91 -18.72 8.94
N LEU A 674 16.72 -17.67 9.07
CA LEU A 674 16.68 -16.46 8.27
C LEU A 674 17.78 -16.41 7.19
N ALA A 675 18.79 -17.29 7.28
CA ALA A 675 19.84 -17.43 6.28
C ALA A 675 19.34 -18.17 5.04
N SER A 676 19.91 -17.90 3.87
CA SER A 676 19.72 -18.75 2.69
C SER A 676 20.16 -20.18 3.00
N GLU A 677 19.38 -21.15 2.50
CA GLU A 677 19.56 -22.57 2.83
C GLU A 677 19.64 -22.90 4.34
N ASN A 678 19.20 -21.99 5.22
CA ASN A 678 19.36 -22.01 6.68
C ASN A 678 20.80 -21.96 7.21
N HIS A 679 21.77 -21.50 6.41
CA HIS A 679 23.20 -21.50 6.75
C HIS A 679 23.92 -20.23 6.32
N TYR A 680 24.80 -19.69 7.16
CA TYR A 680 25.71 -18.58 6.80
C TYR A 680 27.13 -18.85 7.30
N ALA A 681 28.13 -18.19 6.71
CA ALA A 681 29.55 -18.32 7.08
C ALA A 681 29.97 -17.18 8.02
N THR A 682 30.87 -17.42 8.97
CA THR A 682 31.37 -16.35 9.87
C THR A 682 32.87 -16.18 9.76
N GLY A 683 33.33 -14.95 9.52
CA GLY A 683 34.74 -14.70 9.35
C GLY A 683 35.10 -13.26 9.06
N ARG A 684 36.32 -13.08 8.56
CA ARG A 684 36.85 -11.78 8.11
C ARG A 684 37.10 -11.70 6.61
N ASN A 685 37.17 -12.85 5.94
CA ASN A 685 37.47 -12.95 4.53
C ASN A 685 36.52 -13.96 3.91
N PHE A 686 35.81 -13.53 2.87
CA PHE A 686 34.91 -14.40 2.11
C PHE A 686 35.28 -14.33 0.64
N THR A 687 35.12 -15.45 -0.06
CA THR A 687 35.25 -15.51 -1.53
C THR A 687 33.97 -16.09 -2.09
N PHE A 688 33.30 -15.30 -2.93
CA PHE A 688 32.09 -15.69 -3.64
C PHE A 688 32.45 -15.98 -5.10
N THR A 689 31.78 -16.95 -5.72
CA THR A 689 31.94 -17.26 -7.14
C THR A 689 30.62 -17.03 -7.85
N VAL A 690 30.57 -16.01 -8.70
CA VAL A 690 29.36 -15.58 -9.40
C VAL A 690 29.55 -15.67 -10.90
N ASP A 691 28.48 -15.98 -11.62
CA ASP A 691 28.48 -16.07 -13.08
C ASP A 691 27.80 -14.86 -13.71
N ALA A 692 28.58 -14.01 -14.38
CA ALA A 692 28.03 -12.85 -15.06
C ALA A 692 27.62 -13.22 -16.50
N PRO A 693 26.36 -12.99 -16.93
CA PRO A 693 25.90 -13.38 -18.27
C PRO A 693 26.60 -12.61 -19.40
N ALA A 694 27.04 -11.37 -19.12
CA ALA A 694 27.84 -10.56 -20.01
C ALA A 694 28.95 -9.81 -19.25
N ALA A 695 29.99 -9.36 -19.96
CA ALA A 695 30.99 -8.49 -19.36
C ALA A 695 30.43 -7.07 -19.19
N GLY A 696 30.70 -6.42 -18.06
CA GLY A 696 30.18 -5.08 -17.80
C GLY A 696 30.20 -4.67 -16.34
N ALA A 697 29.58 -3.53 -16.04
CA ALA A 697 29.37 -3.06 -14.68
C ALA A 697 28.18 -3.78 -14.04
N TYR A 698 28.37 -4.23 -12.80
CA TYR A 698 27.37 -4.91 -11.98
C TYR A 698 27.29 -4.25 -10.60
N ASP A 699 26.08 -4.19 -10.07
CA ASP A 699 25.84 -4.01 -8.64
C ASP A 699 26.09 -5.34 -7.93
N LEU A 700 26.75 -5.26 -6.78
CA LEU A 700 27.03 -6.39 -5.89
C LEU A 700 26.24 -6.17 -4.60
N ALA A 701 25.42 -7.11 -4.19
CA ALA A 701 24.67 -7.05 -2.93
C ALA A 701 25.13 -8.19 -2.02
N LEU A 702 25.82 -7.87 -0.93
CA LEU A 702 26.21 -8.84 0.08
C LEU A 702 25.20 -8.81 1.23
N ARG A 703 24.54 -9.94 1.46
CA ARG A 703 23.69 -10.14 2.63
C ARG A 703 24.51 -10.67 3.80
N TYR A 704 24.30 -10.09 4.97
CA TYR A 704 25.22 -10.22 6.10
C TYR A 704 24.56 -10.03 7.47
N THR A 705 25.19 -10.50 8.54
CA THR A 705 24.73 -10.37 9.94
C THR A 705 25.91 -10.07 10.88
N GLY A 706 25.66 -9.40 12.01
CA GLY A 706 26.67 -9.15 13.05
C GLY A 706 26.82 -7.68 13.43
N GLY A 707 27.81 -7.39 14.26
CA GLY A 707 28.11 -6.03 14.72
C GLY A 707 28.70 -5.14 13.63
N ALA A 708 28.76 -3.82 13.91
CA ALA A 708 29.30 -2.85 12.97
C ALA A 708 30.78 -3.13 12.64
N ALA A 709 31.15 -3.01 11.36
CA ALA A 709 32.50 -3.22 10.87
C ALA A 709 32.79 -2.35 9.64
N GLU A 710 34.05 -2.25 9.27
CA GLU A 710 34.49 -1.62 8.03
C GLU A 710 35.08 -2.69 7.11
N GLY A 711 35.15 -2.45 5.81
CA GLY A 711 35.74 -3.45 4.94
C GLY A 711 35.73 -3.10 3.47
N SER A 712 35.72 -4.13 2.64
CA SER A 712 35.67 -3.98 1.20
C SER A 712 34.94 -5.13 0.51
N ILE A 713 34.26 -4.82 -0.59
CA ILE A 713 33.66 -5.79 -1.50
C ILE A 713 34.28 -5.55 -2.88
N ALA A 714 34.83 -6.59 -3.50
CA ALA A 714 35.58 -6.47 -4.76
C ALA A 714 36.69 -5.39 -4.71
N GLY A 715 37.31 -5.20 -3.54
CA GLY A 715 38.35 -4.20 -3.31
C GLY A 715 37.85 -2.75 -3.13
N ARG A 716 36.55 -2.49 -3.27
CA ARG A 716 35.96 -1.17 -2.97
C ARG A 716 35.62 -1.05 -1.48
N PRO A 717 36.00 0.05 -0.80
CA PRO A 717 35.65 0.27 0.59
C PRO A 717 34.13 0.28 0.81
N VAL A 718 33.69 -0.37 1.89
CA VAL A 718 32.28 -0.47 2.29
C VAL A 718 32.20 -0.47 3.82
N SER A 719 31.28 0.33 4.37
CA SER A 719 30.91 0.29 5.79
C SER A 719 29.80 -0.74 6.01
N PHE A 720 29.92 -1.57 7.05
CA PHE A 720 28.94 -2.56 7.46
C PHE A 720 28.32 -2.14 8.80
N PRO A 721 27.17 -1.46 8.82
CA PRO A 721 26.46 -1.18 10.06
C PRO A 721 26.08 -2.43 10.84
N ALA A 722 25.80 -2.29 12.13
CA ALA A 722 25.33 -3.41 12.96
C ALA A 722 23.95 -3.90 12.48
N ALA A 723 23.74 -5.22 12.49
CA ALA A 723 22.51 -5.85 12.05
C ALA A 723 22.00 -6.87 13.08
N ASP A 724 20.87 -6.54 13.72
CA ASP A 724 20.09 -7.44 14.59
C ASP A 724 19.27 -8.41 13.72
N GLY A 725 19.96 -9.32 13.04
CA GLY A 725 19.41 -10.18 11.99
C GLY A 725 20.29 -10.15 10.74
N PHE A 726 19.70 -10.26 9.55
CA PHE A 726 20.43 -10.04 8.30
C PHE A 726 20.18 -8.64 7.77
N ALA A 727 21.19 -8.00 7.20
CA ALA A 727 21.13 -6.76 6.44
C ALA A 727 21.83 -6.97 5.11
N THR A 728 21.68 -6.02 4.19
CA THR A 728 22.39 -6.04 2.91
C THR A 728 23.22 -4.79 2.75
N VAL A 729 24.44 -4.97 2.25
CA VAL A 729 25.30 -3.86 1.85
C VAL A 729 25.71 -4.02 0.40
N ARG A 730 25.80 -2.89 -0.30
CA ARG A 730 25.99 -2.86 -1.74
C ARG A 730 27.34 -2.28 -2.13
N SER A 731 27.86 -2.74 -3.25
CA SER A 731 29.02 -2.21 -3.92
C SER A 731 28.85 -2.37 -5.44
N THR A 732 29.84 -1.99 -6.21
CA THR A 732 29.83 -2.20 -7.67
C THR A 732 31.13 -2.81 -8.14
N ALA A 733 31.11 -3.60 -9.21
CA ALA A 733 32.31 -4.13 -9.84
C ALA A 733 32.14 -4.26 -11.35
N VAL A 734 33.28 -4.34 -12.05
CA VAL A 734 33.30 -4.68 -13.47
C VAL A 734 33.63 -6.16 -13.60
N LEU A 735 32.68 -6.94 -14.10
CA LEU A 735 32.77 -8.39 -14.21
C LEU A 735 33.05 -8.81 -15.65
N ARG A 736 33.72 -9.95 -15.81
CA ARG A 736 33.90 -10.62 -17.11
C ARG A 736 32.72 -11.56 -17.34
N LYS A 737 32.37 -11.84 -18.60
CA LYS A 737 31.38 -12.88 -18.90
C LYS A 737 31.84 -14.24 -18.34
N GLY A 738 30.93 -14.97 -17.70
CA GLY A 738 31.19 -16.25 -17.02
C GLY A 738 31.66 -16.06 -15.58
N HIS A 739 32.51 -16.96 -15.10
CA HIS A 739 32.90 -17.05 -13.70
C HIS A 739 33.74 -15.86 -13.23
N ASN A 740 33.36 -15.27 -12.10
CA ASN A 740 34.10 -14.23 -11.40
C ASN A 740 34.25 -14.58 -9.92
N GLN A 741 35.41 -14.30 -9.34
CA GLN A 741 35.63 -14.39 -7.89
C GLN A 741 35.53 -13.02 -7.24
N ILE A 742 34.63 -12.89 -6.28
CA ILE A 742 34.41 -11.66 -5.52
C ILE A 742 34.95 -11.86 -4.11
N LYS A 743 35.95 -11.05 -3.74
CA LYS A 743 36.52 -11.05 -2.39
C LYS A 743 35.83 -10.00 -1.53
N VAL A 744 35.45 -10.42 -0.32
CA VAL A 744 34.96 -9.54 0.74
C VAL A 744 35.92 -9.61 1.91
N ASN A 745 36.43 -8.46 2.35
CA ASN A 745 37.39 -8.37 3.46
C ASN A 745 36.84 -7.43 4.54
N ILE A 746 36.82 -7.89 5.79
CA ILE A 746 36.30 -7.17 6.96
C ILE A 746 37.47 -6.72 7.86
N ARG A 747 37.41 -5.48 8.32
CA ARG A 747 38.33 -4.79 9.22
C ARG A 747 37.58 -4.39 10.50
N GLY A 748 38.24 -4.53 11.64
CA GLY A 748 37.67 -4.09 12.94
C GLY A 748 36.69 -5.07 13.60
N GLY A 749 36.51 -6.30 13.10
CA GLY A 749 35.58 -7.27 13.70
C GLY A 749 35.53 -8.61 12.98
N THR A 750 34.46 -9.37 13.19
CA THR A 750 34.05 -10.53 12.38
C THR A 750 32.60 -10.36 11.99
N LEU A 751 32.21 -10.89 10.86
CA LEU A 751 30.87 -10.71 10.32
C LEU A 751 30.35 -12.07 9.83
N GLY A 752 29.03 -12.25 9.81
CA GLY A 752 28.37 -13.41 9.21
C GLY A 752 27.93 -13.10 7.79
N ALA A 753 28.44 -13.78 6.78
CA ALA A 753 28.04 -13.59 5.39
C ALA A 753 27.10 -14.72 4.93
N ASP A 754 26.00 -14.36 4.29
CA ASP A 754 24.96 -15.29 3.81
C ASP A 754 25.22 -15.64 2.34
N TYR A 755 24.93 -14.71 1.43
CA TYR A 755 25.17 -14.83 0.01
C TYR A 755 25.60 -13.48 -0.58
N LEU A 756 26.14 -13.54 -1.80
CA LEU A 756 26.39 -12.37 -2.64
C LEU A 756 25.62 -12.50 -3.96
N ASP A 757 24.81 -11.48 -4.25
CA ASP A 757 24.08 -11.33 -5.51
C ASP A 757 24.78 -10.34 -6.45
N ILE A 758 24.63 -10.59 -7.74
CA ILE A 758 25.01 -9.65 -8.80
C ILE A 758 23.81 -9.29 -9.67
N SER A 759 23.67 -8.00 -9.99
CA SER A 759 22.71 -7.49 -10.98
C SER A 759 23.42 -6.50 -11.91
N PRO A 760 23.03 -6.38 -13.19
CA PRO A 760 23.56 -5.31 -14.03
C PRO A 760 23.41 -3.96 -13.35
N PHE A 761 24.46 -3.14 -13.42
CA PHE A 761 24.49 -1.83 -12.78
C PHE A 761 23.27 -1.00 -13.17
N ARG A 762 22.61 -0.38 -12.19
CA ARG A 762 21.54 0.62 -12.40
C ARG A 762 21.72 1.84 -11.51
N THR A 763 21.33 3.02 -12.00
CA THR A 763 21.20 4.24 -11.19
C THR A 763 20.09 5.12 -11.74
N ARG A 764 19.36 5.85 -10.88
CA ARG A 764 18.33 6.81 -11.28
C ARG A 764 18.84 8.23 -11.11
N VAL A 765 18.52 9.10 -12.06
CA VAL A 765 18.70 10.55 -11.95
C VAL A 765 17.35 11.23 -12.12
N GLN A 766 16.93 11.98 -11.10
CA GLN A 766 15.69 12.75 -11.13
C GLN A 766 15.83 13.99 -12.01
N ALA A 767 14.82 14.34 -12.78
CA ALA A 767 14.87 15.48 -13.70
C ALA A 767 15.08 16.80 -12.94
N GLU A 768 14.44 16.95 -11.78
CA GLU A 768 14.53 18.12 -10.90
C GLU A 768 15.90 18.28 -10.23
N SER A 769 16.78 17.26 -10.29
CA SER A 769 18.18 17.39 -9.85
C SER A 769 19.07 18.08 -10.89
N GLY A 770 18.55 18.30 -12.10
CA GLY A 770 19.26 18.89 -13.23
C GLY A 770 19.32 20.41 -13.25
N THR A 771 19.90 20.92 -14.33
CA THR A 771 19.83 22.34 -14.68
C THR A 771 19.09 22.48 -16.01
N TRP A 772 18.15 23.44 -16.08
CA TRP A 772 17.33 23.64 -17.26
C TRP A 772 17.33 25.10 -17.74
N THR A 773 16.95 25.30 -19.00
CA THR A 773 16.77 26.61 -19.64
C THR A 773 15.51 26.55 -20.49
N ASP A 774 14.71 27.62 -20.51
CA ASP A 774 13.44 27.70 -21.24
C ASP A 774 12.52 26.49 -21.01
N ALA A 775 12.46 26.05 -19.75
CA ALA A 775 11.65 24.96 -19.22
C ALA A 775 11.25 25.32 -17.77
N SER A 776 10.28 24.61 -17.21
CA SER A 776 9.73 24.90 -15.87
C SER A 776 9.86 23.70 -14.94
N LEU A 777 9.94 23.93 -13.62
CA LEU A 777 9.80 22.87 -12.63
C LEU A 777 8.33 22.84 -12.20
N THR A 778 7.66 21.72 -12.44
CA THR A 778 6.30 21.49 -11.93
C THR A 778 6.38 20.64 -10.68
N ARG A 779 5.78 21.10 -9.59
CA ARG A 779 5.62 20.34 -8.35
C ARG A 779 4.21 19.78 -8.26
N ILE A 780 4.10 18.53 -7.83
CA ILE A 780 2.82 17.85 -7.66
C ILE A 780 2.49 17.77 -6.17
N ASP A 781 1.23 18.09 -5.83
CA ASP A 781 0.70 17.82 -4.50
C ASP A 781 0.64 16.31 -4.31
N MET A 782 1.36 15.80 -3.32
CA MET A 782 1.47 14.36 -3.08
C MET A 782 0.42 13.83 -2.11
N SER A 783 -0.63 14.60 -1.83
CA SER A 783 -1.78 14.16 -1.05
C SER A 783 -2.50 12.97 -1.70
N GLU A 784 -3.10 12.10 -0.88
CA GLU A 784 -3.86 10.94 -1.37
C GLU A 784 -5.10 11.34 -2.19
N ALA A 785 -5.57 12.58 -2.03
CA ALA A 785 -6.68 13.13 -2.80
C ALA A 785 -6.30 13.51 -4.24
N ASN A 786 -5.01 13.71 -4.52
CA ASN A 786 -4.57 14.07 -5.87
C ASN A 786 -4.42 12.82 -6.74
N PHE A 787 -5.34 12.67 -7.71
CA PHE A 787 -5.37 11.62 -8.73
C PHE A 787 -4.01 11.40 -9.43
N PHE A 788 -3.21 12.46 -9.61
CA PHE A 788 -1.97 12.41 -10.38
C PHE A 788 -0.69 12.30 -9.54
N ALA A 789 -0.75 12.58 -8.24
CA ALA A 789 0.36 12.37 -7.31
C ALA A 789 1.13 11.07 -7.57
N PRO A 790 0.48 9.92 -7.75
CA PRO A 790 1.19 8.65 -7.72
C PRO A 790 1.96 8.29 -8.97
N TYR A 791 1.77 9.02 -10.08
CA TYR A 791 2.45 8.73 -11.32
C TYR A 791 3.85 9.34 -11.39
N VAL A 792 4.12 10.38 -10.60
CA VAL A 792 5.37 11.15 -10.65
C VAL A 792 6.35 10.66 -9.58
N SER A 793 7.61 10.47 -9.96
CA SER A 793 8.66 10.11 -9.01
C SER A 793 9.05 11.31 -8.14
N GLY A 794 9.22 11.10 -6.83
CA GLY A 794 9.49 12.21 -5.91
C GLY A 794 8.26 13.11 -5.77
N ASN A 795 8.37 14.40 -6.08
CA ASN A 795 7.24 15.34 -6.08
C ASN A 795 7.30 16.39 -7.18
N ALA A 796 8.12 16.16 -8.22
CA ALA A 796 8.32 17.14 -9.26
C ALA A 796 8.78 16.51 -10.56
N TYR A 797 8.58 17.24 -11.65
CA TYR A 797 9.15 16.93 -12.96
C TYR A 797 9.52 18.24 -13.68
N VAL A 798 10.40 18.16 -14.66
CA VAL A 798 10.77 19.31 -15.50
C VAL A 798 9.87 19.32 -16.73
N ALA A 799 9.16 20.42 -16.94
CA ALA A 799 8.09 20.56 -17.92
C ALA A 799 8.38 21.62 -18.98
N ASP A 800 7.50 21.72 -19.97
CA ASP A 800 7.43 22.80 -20.96
C ASP A 800 8.65 22.89 -21.88
N PHE A 801 9.20 21.75 -22.31
CA PHE A 801 10.18 21.71 -23.40
C PHE A 801 9.51 22.01 -24.75
N ALA A 802 9.16 23.28 -24.96
CA ALA A 802 8.39 23.74 -26.11
C ALA A 802 9.24 24.51 -27.13
N LEU A 803 10.40 25.04 -26.74
CA LEU A 803 11.23 25.90 -27.57
C LEU A 803 12.48 25.16 -28.04
N PRO A 804 13.05 25.51 -29.21
CA PRO A 804 14.36 25.00 -29.63
C PRO A 804 15.50 25.32 -28.66
N SER A 805 15.33 26.34 -27.81
CA SER A 805 16.27 26.71 -26.74
C SER A 805 16.02 25.97 -25.42
N SER A 806 14.92 25.22 -25.29
CA SER A 806 14.63 24.42 -24.10
C SER A 806 15.69 23.34 -23.92
N THR A 807 16.36 23.31 -22.77
CA THR A 807 17.37 22.30 -22.45
C THR A 807 17.25 21.81 -21.01
N LEU A 808 17.67 20.56 -20.78
CA LEU A 808 17.89 19.98 -19.45
C LEU A 808 19.22 19.22 -19.45
N ARG A 809 20.02 19.44 -18.41
CA ARG A 809 21.31 18.77 -18.20
C ARG A 809 21.27 18.02 -16.88
N LEU A 810 21.48 16.71 -16.95
CA LEU A 810 21.46 15.78 -15.82
C LEU A 810 22.86 15.20 -15.60
N PRO A 811 23.44 15.32 -14.39
CA PRO A 811 24.70 14.66 -14.06
C PRO A 811 24.48 13.16 -13.85
N VAL A 812 25.34 12.33 -14.40
CA VAL A 812 25.33 10.88 -14.21
C VAL A 812 26.74 10.33 -14.03
N SER A 813 26.91 9.23 -13.29
CA SER A 813 28.22 8.58 -13.14
C SER A 813 28.07 7.07 -13.26
N VAL A 814 28.93 6.43 -14.04
CA VAL A 814 28.89 4.97 -14.25
C VAL A 814 30.23 4.30 -13.92
N PRO A 815 30.24 3.02 -13.47
CA PRO A 815 31.47 2.39 -12.97
C PRO A 815 32.45 2.00 -14.09
N ALA A 816 31.95 1.85 -15.32
CA ALA A 816 32.72 1.39 -16.46
C ALA A 816 32.22 2.03 -17.74
N ALA A 817 33.11 2.21 -18.72
CA ALA A 817 32.70 2.66 -20.04
C ALA A 817 31.88 1.58 -20.77
N GLY A 818 30.97 2.02 -21.63
CA GLY A 818 30.27 1.15 -22.59
C GLY A 818 28.83 1.56 -22.83
N ARG A 819 28.08 0.65 -23.45
CA ARG A 819 26.67 0.87 -23.79
C ARG A 819 25.75 0.70 -22.57
N TYR A 820 24.89 1.69 -22.33
CA TYR A 820 23.87 1.74 -21.29
C TYR A 820 22.50 2.05 -21.90
N ARG A 821 21.45 1.46 -21.31
CA ARG A 821 20.06 1.79 -21.57
C ARG A 821 19.66 2.95 -20.66
N LEU A 822 19.19 4.03 -21.25
CA LEU A 822 18.45 5.08 -20.55
C LEU A 822 16.97 4.72 -20.63
N THR A 823 16.34 4.45 -19.50
CA THR A 823 14.88 4.39 -19.39
C THR A 823 14.41 5.75 -18.89
N ILE A 824 13.71 6.49 -19.74
CA ILE A 824 13.29 7.86 -19.50
C ILE A 824 11.83 7.83 -19.06
N GLY A 825 11.56 8.27 -17.83
CA GLY A 825 10.21 8.57 -17.34
C GLY A 825 9.78 9.94 -17.87
N TYR A 826 8.68 9.96 -18.62
CA TYR A 826 8.21 11.15 -19.31
C TYR A 826 6.69 11.27 -19.29
N SER A 827 6.20 12.46 -19.58
CA SER A 827 4.84 12.68 -20.05
C SER A 827 4.81 13.58 -21.27
N THR A 828 3.68 13.62 -21.96
CA THR A 828 3.49 14.51 -23.12
C THR A 828 2.33 15.45 -22.88
N ALA A 829 2.48 16.72 -23.26
CA ALA A 829 1.34 17.64 -23.35
C ALA A 829 0.86 17.74 -24.81
N GLY A 830 -0.44 17.55 -25.00
CA GLY A 830 -1.14 17.66 -26.28
C GLY A 830 -2.65 17.71 -26.08
N THR A 831 -3.39 18.11 -27.10
CA THR A 831 -4.86 18.09 -27.13
C THR A 831 -5.40 16.66 -27.14
N GLU A 832 -6.65 16.45 -26.72
CA GLU A 832 -7.30 15.13 -26.79
C GLU A 832 -7.35 14.58 -28.22
N ALA A 833 -7.45 15.47 -29.22
CA ALA A 833 -7.42 15.09 -30.63
C ALA A 833 -6.05 14.54 -31.06
N GLU A 834 -4.95 15.20 -30.68
CA GLU A 834 -3.59 14.73 -30.97
C GLU A 834 -3.28 13.41 -30.26
N ARG A 835 -3.74 13.29 -29.01
CA ARG A 835 -3.71 12.07 -28.21
C ARG A 835 -4.45 10.91 -28.88
N ARG A 836 -5.70 11.11 -29.32
CA ARG A 836 -6.48 10.10 -30.06
C ARG A 836 -5.86 9.76 -31.41
N ALA A 837 -5.21 10.71 -32.07
CA ALA A 837 -4.48 10.51 -33.31
C ALA A 837 -3.09 9.86 -33.13
N GLN A 838 -2.67 9.57 -31.89
CA GLN A 838 -1.38 8.96 -31.56
C GLN A 838 -0.18 9.74 -32.11
N ILE A 839 -0.25 11.08 -32.07
CA ILE A 839 0.83 11.93 -32.55
C ILE A 839 1.98 11.90 -31.53
N LYS A 840 3.17 11.47 -32.00
CA LYS A 840 4.36 11.35 -31.16
C LYS A 840 5.03 12.70 -30.94
N SER A 841 5.54 12.90 -29.73
CA SER A 841 6.44 13.99 -29.38
C SER A 841 7.90 13.54 -29.48
N GLY A 842 8.84 14.47 -29.55
CA GLY A 842 10.26 14.15 -29.66
C GLY A 842 11.18 15.13 -28.95
N GLN A 843 12.29 14.60 -28.44
CA GLN A 843 13.45 15.33 -27.93
C GLN A 843 14.73 14.76 -28.56
N LEU A 844 15.83 15.48 -28.42
CA LEU A 844 17.17 14.98 -28.70
C LEU A 844 17.91 14.78 -27.37
N VAL A 845 18.68 13.70 -27.28
CA VAL A 845 19.57 13.41 -26.15
C VAL A 845 21.03 13.33 -26.60
N ARG A 846 21.97 13.79 -25.79
CA ARG A 846 23.41 13.54 -26.00
C ARG A 846 24.15 13.29 -24.71
N VAL A 847 25.29 12.62 -24.82
CA VAL A 847 26.26 12.45 -23.73
C VAL A 847 27.35 13.50 -23.87
N ASN A 848 27.56 14.30 -22.84
CA ASN A 848 28.53 15.40 -22.81
C ASN A 848 28.35 16.33 -24.03
N ASP A 849 29.39 16.51 -24.84
CA ASP A 849 29.38 17.27 -26.10
C ASP A 849 29.42 16.37 -27.33
N GLY A 850 29.00 15.10 -27.17
CA GLY A 850 28.83 14.16 -28.28
C GLY A 850 27.66 14.50 -29.21
N PRO A 851 27.40 13.67 -30.23
CA PRO A 851 26.31 13.91 -31.18
C PRO A 851 24.94 13.77 -30.52
N TRP A 852 23.98 14.59 -30.99
CA TRP A 852 22.58 14.45 -30.66
C TRP A 852 21.98 13.18 -31.26
N GLN A 853 21.15 12.50 -30.47
CA GLN A 853 20.40 11.32 -30.86
C GLN A 853 18.91 11.59 -30.64
N PRO A 854 18.02 11.23 -31.58
CA PRO A 854 16.59 11.44 -31.41
C PRO A 854 15.98 10.45 -30.41
N VAL A 855 15.03 10.93 -29.63
CA VAL A 855 14.15 10.13 -28.76
C VAL A 855 12.72 10.48 -29.11
N SER A 856 11.91 9.46 -29.42
CA SER A 856 10.49 9.62 -29.71
C SER A 856 9.67 9.12 -28.53
N TYR A 857 8.60 9.86 -28.25
CA TYR A 857 7.73 9.72 -27.10
C TYR A 857 6.31 9.52 -27.60
N GLU A 858 5.77 8.34 -27.32
CA GLU A 858 4.37 8.05 -27.56
C GLU A 858 3.50 8.87 -26.60
N PRO A 859 2.31 9.34 -27.01
CA PRO A 859 1.51 10.21 -26.18
C PRO A 859 1.04 9.52 -24.89
N THR A 860 1.04 10.25 -23.78
CA THR A 860 0.44 9.82 -22.51
C THR A 860 -1.06 10.12 -22.49
N GLN A 861 -1.84 9.35 -21.71
CA GLN A 861 -3.28 9.60 -21.58
C GLN A 861 -3.61 10.95 -20.95
N PHE A 862 -2.92 11.30 -19.86
CA PHE A 862 -2.96 12.63 -19.29
C PHE A 862 -1.56 13.21 -19.23
N ARG A 863 -1.46 14.54 -19.18
CA ARG A 863 -0.17 15.24 -19.10
C ARG A 863 0.60 14.87 -17.83
N GLN A 864 -0.10 14.54 -16.76
CA GLN A 864 0.50 14.24 -15.45
C GLN A 864 0.72 12.73 -15.24
N MET A 865 0.37 11.88 -16.21
CA MET A 865 0.69 10.45 -16.16
C MET A 865 2.06 10.20 -16.76
N ILE A 866 2.85 9.37 -16.09
CA ILE A 866 4.20 9.01 -16.54
C ILE A 866 4.16 7.72 -17.35
N ARG A 867 4.91 7.75 -18.44
CA ARG A 867 5.25 6.60 -19.28
C ARG A 867 6.77 6.47 -19.37
N GLN A 868 7.26 5.29 -19.74
CA GLN A 868 8.67 5.07 -20.00
C GLN A 868 8.96 4.89 -21.50
N THR A 869 10.09 5.43 -21.95
CA THR A 869 10.72 5.10 -23.24
C THR A 869 12.18 4.73 -23.01
N THR A 870 12.82 4.06 -23.97
CA THR A 870 14.22 3.65 -23.83
C THR A 870 15.08 4.11 -25.00
N VAL A 871 16.31 4.52 -24.69
CA VAL A 871 17.34 4.84 -25.68
C VAL A 871 18.70 4.29 -25.22
N GLN A 872 19.54 3.87 -26.17
CA GLN A 872 20.86 3.32 -25.86
C GLN A 872 21.93 4.39 -26.09
N VAL A 873 22.78 4.62 -25.09
CA VAL A 873 23.90 5.57 -25.18
C VAL A 873 25.21 4.91 -24.77
N ASP A 874 26.32 5.44 -25.26
CA ASP A 874 27.66 5.05 -24.80
C ASP A 874 28.15 6.07 -23.76
N LEU A 875 28.40 5.61 -22.53
CA LEU A 875 28.90 6.44 -21.44
C LEU A 875 30.37 6.09 -21.16
N PRO A 876 31.26 7.08 -20.95
CA PRO A 876 32.58 6.83 -20.39
C PRO A 876 32.49 6.46 -18.90
N ALA A 877 33.53 5.84 -18.35
CA ALA A 877 33.59 5.57 -16.91
C ALA A 877 33.72 6.88 -16.11
N GLY A 878 33.05 6.96 -14.96
CA GLY A 878 33.01 8.16 -14.12
C GLY A 878 31.89 9.11 -14.52
N ALA A 879 32.05 10.39 -14.16
CA ALA A 879 31.03 11.41 -14.35
C ALA A 879 30.82 11.77 -15.83
N SER A 880 29.57 12.04 -16.19
CA SER A 880 29.10 12.52 -17.49
C SER A 880 27.85 13.36 -17.32
N THR A 881 27.45 14.07 -18.37
CA THR A 881 26.20 14.83 -18.42
C THR A 881 25.32 14.29 -19.53
N LEU A 882 24.08 13.94 -19.21
CA LEU A 882 23.02 13.72 -20.20
C LEU A 882 22.36 15.07 -20.47
N ALA A 883 22.37 15.51 -21.73
CA ALA A 883 21.68 16.73 -22.13
C ALA A 883 20.48 16.39 -23.02
N PHE A 884 19.34 17.02 -22.76
CA PHE A 884 18.09 16.90 -23.50
C PHE A 884 17.72 18.25 -24.11
N THR A 885 17.15 18.25 -25.32
CA THR A 885 16.59 19.45 -25.96
C THR A 885 15.41 19.11 -26.86
N LYS A 886 14.63 20.10 -27.27
CA LYS A 886 13.48 19.93 -28.15
C LYS A 886 13.91 19.44 -29.54
N SER A 887 13.21 18.45 -30.11
CA SER A 887 13.37 18.02 -31.50
C SER A 887 12.43 18.76 -32.45
N ASP A 888 12.48 18.43 -33.74
CA ASP A 888 11.56 18.91 -34.78
C ASP A 888 10.17 18.26 -34.73
N GLN A 889 9.98 17.19 -33.94
CA GLN A 889 8.66 16.58 -33.75
C GLN A 889 7.69 17.52 -33.00
N PRO A 890 6.37 17.44 -33.25
CA PRO A 890 5.36 18.27 -32.58
C PRO A 890 5.23 17.96 -31.06
N GLY A 891 4.37 18.71 -30.38
CA GLY A 891 4.04 18.49 -28.96
C GLY A 891 5.13 18.90 -27.96
N THR A 892 4.84 18.84 -26.66
CA THR A 892 5.84 19.04 -25.60
C THR A 892 6.05 17.74 -24.83
N VAL A 893 7.25 17.58 -24.27
CA VAL A 893 7.63 16.44 -23.44
C VAL A 893 8.03 17.00 -22.09
N ASP A 894 7.44 16.47 -21.02
CA ASP A 894 7.86 16.74 -19.65
C ASP A 894 8.66 15.51 -19.16
N LEU A 895 9.74 15.73 -18.42
CA LEU A 895 10.69 14.69 -17.97
C LEU A 895 10.63 14.56 -16.44
N ASP A 896 10.43 13.33 -15.96
CA ASP A 896 10.38 13.00 -14.53
C ASP A 896 11.73 12.43 -14.06
N TYR A 897 12.23 11.37 -14.70
CA TYR A 897 13.51 10.76 -14.34
C TYR A 897 14.20 10.06 -15.51
N VAL A 898 15.47 9.71 -15.31
CA VAL A 898 16.23 8.83 -16.21
C VAL A 898 16.91 7.73 -15.39
N ASP A 899 16.49 6.48 -15.61
CA ASP A 899 17.22 5.31 -15.14
C ASP A 899 18.32 4.95 -16.14
N VAL A 900 19.54 4.83 -15.66
CA VAL A 900 20.71 4.41 -16.44
C VAL A 900 21.08 3.00 -16.01
N SER A 901 20.87 2.02 -16.90
CA SER A 901 21.12 0.61 -16.63
C SER A 901 22.10 -0.01 -17.63
N LYS A 902 22.93 -0.94 -17.17
CA LYS A 902 23.88 -1.63 -18.03
C LYS A 902 23.14 -2.61 -18.94
N THR A 903 23.31 -2.45 -20.25
CA THR A 903 22.73 -3.39 -21.22
C THR A 903 23.50 -4.71 -21.21
N ILE A 904 22.79 -5.80 -20.91
CA ILE A 904 23.25 -7.18 -21.09
C ILE A 904 22.62 -7.66 -22.41
N ASN A 905 23.46 -7.80 -23.45
CA ASN A 905 23.03 -8.35 -24.74
C ASN A 905 23.02 -9.87 -24.72
#